data_AF-A0A167SP62-F1
#
_entry.id   AF-A0A167SP62-F1
#
_cell.length_a   1.000
_cell.length_b   1.000
_cell.length_c   1.000
_cell.angle_alpha   90.00
_cell.angle_beta   90.00
_cell.angle_gamma   90.00
#
_symmetry.space_group_name_H-M   'P 1'
#
loop_
_entity.id
_entity.type
_entity.pdbx_description
1 polymer ?
#
loop_
_entity_poly.entity_id
_entity_poly.type
_entity_poly.pdbx_seq_one_letter_code
_entity_poly.pdbx_strand_id
1 'polypeptide(L)'
;MSYVNPIIPGFNPDPSIVRVDRDFFLVTSSFEYFPGVPIYHSQDLIQWKLIGHALTRPSQLQIHTPEPGGGVWATTIRYHGGAYYVIAASFQRYRPQQDDRVWPQGFYVKTTDIWNEKTWSDPVYFDQVGFDQDIQPTTGAKLKDFAIHICTVDLATGHSTSVPKLIRESSSGVAEGSHIFKRGRYWYLFTAEGGTESGHCEWVNRSEVSPLGPWELGPNNPLWRNGVDDEVQNTGHADLVEDTKGQWWAVVLGVRPSRRGDTWEDSVLGRETFLVPLEWKDDWPVINGGQKISLNSHGPGLYEFHTPVSWRDEFLDSQMQVGWYRKNTPFVTDYSLTERPNYLRLHGGPYNLSVPASPTMFLRKQTHHFCRWETRLSFEPTAAETEAGTVVWLNYFTYSSIGIRKDGKGRFIRFRPSKGDTVERRLDTKTAVTLTVDCGTEYRFGYREDTHSDVHWIGSVSNNAATAAPPVGANFTGMMLGLYAFGERQRCLAPADFAMTENLKIDHLTPISDDAEQVTDDWSGLSDPTERRRRQNRINQRAYRKRKRMSSNKDVHPKSLVPRPRSTSTVQSQDRSSQDNPEVSFCRNPELLQDILVRFAESAYESYARGDPTADHLMTLTKVNVFRAFAQNLRLIGWLEFWMDDDAISLFNTVLPQRPPRQDDNSLIPANLQPTRIQKSIRHHPWLDFFPFPKMRDNLIEAGDDWDDEQLCHDIMGFWGESTMDTGMLVWGEPWNAQNWEVTEPFLKKWQWVVRGCPELMDATNSWRARRGERLIFRYI
;
A
#
# COMPACT_ATOMS: atom_id res chain seq x y z
N MET A 1 -10.91 -29.78 -0.45
CA MET A 1 -11.89 -28.78 -0.94
C MET A 1 -11.25 -27.40 -0.79
N SER A 2 -11.66 -26.41 -1.57
CA SER A 2 -11.12 -25.03 -1.52
C SER A 2 -12.06 -24.11 -0.75
N TYR A 3 -11.49 -23.06 -0.16
CA TYR A 3 -12.20 -21.92 0.41
C TYR A 3 -11.49 -20.62 0.00
N VAL A 4 -12.20 -19.50 0.11
CA VAL A 4 -11.72 -18.19 -0.31
C VAL A 4 -11.40 -17.34 0.92
N ASN A 5 -10.17 -16.86 0.95
CA ASN A 5 -9.70 -15.82 1.85
C ASN A 5 -9.91 -14.43 1.22
N PRO A 6 -9.99 -13.38 2.06
CA PRO A 6 -10.01 -13.41 3.52
C PRO A 6 -11.35 -13.92 4.09
N ILE A 7 -11.31 -14.62 5.22
CA ILE A 7 -12.52 -15.09 5.93
C ILE A 7 -13.30 -13.95 6.61
N ILE A 8 -12.63 -12.83 6.90
CA ILE A 8 -13.27 -11.58 7.36
C ILE A 8 -12.66 -10.41 6.59
N PRO A 9 -13.32 -9.94 5.50
CA PRO A 9 -12.80 -8.89 4.63
C PRO A 9 -12.93 -7.48 5.21
N GLY A 10 -12.25 -6.53 4.60
CA GLY A 10 -12.14 -5.15 5.06
C GLY A 10 -11.32 -5.04 6.34
N PHE A 11 -11.20 -3.83 6.86
CA PHE A 11 -10.42 -3.46 8.05
C PHE A 11 -10.70 -4.36 9.28
N ASN A 12 -10.02 -5.50 9.37
CA ASN A 12 -10.05 -6.52 10.42
C ASN A 12 -8.63 -7.07 10.69
N PRO A 13 -7.72 -6.21 11.18
CA PRO A 13 -6.37 -6.61 11.54
C PRO A 13 -6.27 -7.36 12.87
N ASP A 14 -5.08 -7.92 13.11
CA ASP A 14 -4.64 -8.46 14.39
C ASP A 14 -5.64 -9.48 14.99
N PRO A 15 -5.99 -10.55 14.23
CA PRO A 15 -7.02 -11.49 14.64
C PRO A 15 -6.56 -12.36 15.80
N SER A 16 -7.34 -12.40 16.87
CA SER A 16 -7.18 -13.38 17.95
C SER A 16 -8.43 -14.24 18.08
N ILE A 17 -8.25 -15.55 18.30
CA ILE A 17 -9.33 -16.54 18.24
C ILE A 17 -9.36 -17.41 19.49
N VAL A 18 -10.57 -17.82 19.88
CA VAL A 18 -10.79 -18.85 20.90
C VAL A 18 -11.92 -19.79 20.49
N ARG A 19 -11.76 -21.09 20.78
CA ARG A 19 -12.85 -22.06 20.71
C ARG A 19 -13.41 -22.34 22.10
N VAL A 20 -14.73 -22.30 22.24
CA VAL A 20 -15.46 -22.78 23.42
C VAL A 20 -16.48 -23.80 22.94
N ASP A 21 -16.27 -25.06 23.32
CA ASP A 21 -17.03 -26.20 22.81
C ASP A 21 -17.04 -26.25 21.27
N ARG A 22 -18.18 -25.98 20.63
CA ARG A 22 -18.32 -25.99 19.17
C ARG A 22 -18.24 -24.61 18.52
N ASP A 23 -18.19 -23.56 19.34
CA ASP A 23 -18.30 -22.18 18.88
C ASP A 23 -16.92 -21.52 18.88
N PHE A 24 -16.63 -20.79 17.81
CA PHE A 24 -15.41 -20.01 17.63
C PHE A 24 -15.73 -18.54 17.76
N PHE A 25 -14.91 -17.82 18.51
CA PHE A 25 -15.00 -16.38 18.68
C PHE A 25 -13.69 -15.72 18.28
N LEU A 26 -13.78 -14.64 17.52
CA LEU A 26 -12.62 -13.91 17.02
C LEU A 26 -12.77 -12.41 17.27
N VAL A 27 -11.69 -11.76 17.69
CA VAL A 27 -11.61 -10.31 17.88
C VAL A 27 -10.54 -9.70 16.98
N THR A 28 -10.75 -8.45 16.56
CA THR A 28 -9.79 -7.67 15.76
C THR A 28 -9.58 -6.29 16.39
N SER A 29 -8.44 -5.66 16.11
CA SER A 29 -8.17 -4.30 16.60
C SER A 29 -9.06 -3.25 15.93
N SER A 30 -9.28 -2.12 16.61
CA SER A 30 -10.27 -1.11 16.19
C SER A 30 -9.74 0.32 16.14
N PHE A 31 -8.49 0.57 16.53
CA PHE A 31 -7.83 1.88 16.49
C PHE A 31 -8.72 3.00 17.07
N GLU A 32 -8.93 4.07 16.32
CA GLU A 32 -9.69 5.25 16.71
C GLU A 32 -11.22 5.04 16.69
N TYR A 33 -11.72 3.85 16.35
CA TYR A 33 -13.15 3.60 16.18
C TYR A 33 -13.84 3.12 17.46
N PHE A 34 -15.07 3.59 17.65
CA PHE A 34 -15.96 3.23 18.76
C PHE A 34 -17.33 2.77 18.23
N PRO A 35 -17.97 1.71 18.75
CA PRO A 35 -17.48 0.80 19.78
C PRO A 35 -16.23 0.05 19.31
N GLY A 36 -15.37 -0.31 20.28
CA GLY A 36 -14.08 -0.94 20.04
C GLY A 36 -14.11 -2.45 20.23
N VAL A 37 -13.14 -3.14 19.61
CA VAL A 37 -12.97 -4.60 19.67
C VAL A 37 -14.22 -5.36 19.18
N PRO A 38 -14.48 -5.39 17.86
CA PRO A 38 -15.55 -6.21 17.30
C PRO A 38 -15.35 -7.70 17.62
N ILE A 39 -16.46 -8.39 17.88
CA ILE A 39 -16.50 -9.82 18.22
C ILE A 39 -17.26 -10.55 17.11
N TYR A 40 -16.57 -11.48 16.46
CA TYR A 40 -17.10 -12.34 15.43
C TYR A 40 -17.36 -13.74 15.99
N HIS A 41 -18.44 -14.39 15.53
CA HIS A 41 -18.78 -15.78 15.86
C HIS A 41 -18.82 -16.64 14.60
N SER A 42 -18.35 -17.88 14.72
CA SER A 42 -18.46 -18.92 13.70
C SER A 42 -18.62 -20.31 14.36
N GLN A 43 -19.13 -21.27 13.59
CA GLN A 43 -19.15 -22.70 13.95
C GLN A 43 -18.30 -23.57 13.01
N ASP A 44 -17.74 -22.98 11.95
CA ASP A 44 -17.04 -23.68 10.88
C ASP A 44 -15.73 -23.01 10.43
N LEU A 45 -15.32 -21.92 11.09
CA LEU A 45 -14.16 -21.08 10.78
C LEU A 45 -14.24 -20.32 9.45
N ILE A 46 -15.32 -20.47 8.69
CA ILE A 46 -15.48 -19.87 7.35
C ILE A 46 -16.55 -18.79 7.38
N GLN A 47 -17.75 -19.12 7.84
CA GLN A 47 -18.82 -18.15 7.95
C GLN A 47 -18.72 -17.43 9.29
N TRP A 48 -18.39 -16.15 9.24
CA TRP A 48 -18.28 -15.28 10.41
C TRP A 48 -19.41 -14.25 10.46
N LYS A 49 -20.01 -14.10 11.65
CA LYS A 49 -21.01 -13.08 11.93
C LYS A 49 -20.50 -12.15 13.02
N LEU A 50 -20.53 -10.85 12.77
CA LEU A 50 -20.32 -9.84 13.82
C LEU A 50 -21.50 -9.89 14.80
N ILE A 51 -21.23 -10.17 16.08
CA ILE A 51 -22.27 -10.31 17.12
C ILE A 51 -22.33 -9.14 18.11
N GLY A 52 -21.28 -8.32 18.16
CA GLY A 52 -21.21 -7.15 19.03
C GLY A 52 -19.76 -6.71 19.24
N HIS A 53 -19.53 -5.94 20.30
CA HIS A 53 -18.22 -5.36 20.64
C HIS A 53 -17.91 -5.51 22.13
N ALA A 54 -16.63 -5.61 22.49
CA ALA A 54 -16.23 -5.69 23.91
C ALA A 54 -16.20 -4.32 24.61
N LEU A 55 -15.87 -3.25 23.87
CA LEU A 55 -15.71 -1.90 24.39
C LEU A 55 -16.82 -0.97 23.85
N THR A 56 -17.95 -0.94 24.55
CA THR A 56 -19.18 -0.25 24.12
C THR A 56 -19.55 0.95 25.00
N ARG A 57 -18.78 1.23 26.06
CA ARG A 57 -19.09 2.30 27.02
C ARG A 57 -17.91 3.24 27.26
N PRO A 58 -18.17 4.53 27.55
CA PRO A 58 -17.13 5.48 27.95
C PRO A 58 -16.35 5.09 29.22
N SER A 59 -16.90 4.24 30.09
CA SER A 59 -16.17 3.69 31.25
C SER A 59 -15.10 2.67 30.84
N GLN A 60 -15.21 2.09 29.65
CA GLN A 60 -14.28 1.10 29.12
C GLN A 60 -13.23 1.70 28.21
N LEU A 61 -13.61 2.70 27.39
CA LEU A 61 -12.74 3.25 26.36
C LEU A 61 -13.03 4.72 26.09
N GLN A 62 -12.02 5.56 26.31
CA GLN A 62 -12.04 6.99 26.00
C GLN A 62 -10.97 7.33 24.97
N ILE A 63 -11.41 7.46 23.71
CA ILE A 63 -10.61 7.92 22.59
C ILE A 63 -11.00 9.38 22.33
N HIS A 64 -10.08 10.32 22.57
CA HIS A 64 -10.38 11.75 22.44
C HIS A 64 -9.92 12.33 21.11
N THR A 65 -8.60 12.30 20.86
CA THR A 65 -7.94 12.92 19.70
C THR A 65 -6.64 12.17 19.35
N PRO A 66 -6.63 10.84 19.22
CA PRO A 66 -5.42 10.15 18.78
C PRO A 66 -5.05 10.63 17.37
N GLU A 67 -3.76 10.60 17.05
CA GLU A 67 -3.31 10.67 15.66
C GLU A 67 -3.81 9.44 14.88
N PRO A 68 -3.86 9.49 13.53
CA PRO A 68 -4.21 8.34 12.73
C PRO A 68 -3.34 7.13 13.11
N GLY A 69 -3.98 5.97 13.28
CA GLY A 69 -3.31 4.76 13.75
C GLY A 69 -3.13 4.68 15.27
N GLY A 70 -3.58 5.66 16.06
CA GLY A 70 -3.73 5.52 17.51
C GLY A 70 -5.04 4.82 17.91
N GLY A 71 -5.34 4.78 19.21
CA GLY A 71 -6.48 4.06 19.77
C GLY A 71 -6.18 2.58 20.03
N VAL A 72 -7.18 1.71 19.94
CA VAL A 72 -7.10 0.29 20.35
C VAL A 72 -6.30 -0.54 19.34
N TRP A 73 -5.11 -0.97 19.72
CA TRP A 73 -4.24 -1.85 18.91
C TRP A 73 -4.62 -3.33 19.10
N ALA A 74 -3.75 -4.26 18.71
CA ALA A 74 -4.04 -5.70 18.74
C ALA A 74 -4.68 -6.14 20.06
N THR A 75 -5.67 -7.01 19.94
CA THR A 75 -6.44 -7.51 21.07
C THR A 75 -6.40 -9.02 21.10
N THR A 76 -6.32 -9.59 22.29
CA THR A 76 -6.31 -11.05 22.49
C THR A 76 -7.57 -11.50 23.19
N ILE A 77 -8.24 -12.55 22.68
CA ILE A 77 -9.40 -13.18 23.34
C ILE A 77 -9.01 -14.55 23.92
N ARG A 78 -9.37 -14.81 25.19
CA ARG A 78 -9.17 -16.11 25.84
C ARG A 78 -10.38 -16.49 26.67
N TYR A 79 -10.56 -17.78 26.89
CA TYR A 79 -11.63 -18.33 27.75
C TYR A 79 -11.02 -19.11 28.91
N HIS A 80 -11.39 -18.74 30.13
CA HIS A 80 -10.88 -19.38 31.33
C HIS A 80 -11.89 -19.28 32.47
N GLY A 81 -12.10 -20.39 33.20
CA GLY A 81 -12.93 -20.39 34.40
C GLY A 81 -14.39 -19.96 34.17
N GLY A 82 -14.97 -20.25 33.00
CA GLY A 82 -16.35 -19.86 32.68
C GLY A 82 -16.52 -18.43 32.15
N ALA A 83 -15.43 -17.70 31.92
CA ALA A 83 -15.46 -16.32 31.45
C ALA A 83 -14.56 -16.11 30.23
N TYR A 84 -15.00 -15.20 29.36
CA TYR A 84 -14.24 -14.66 28.25
C TYR A 84 -13.47 -13.43 28.72
N TYR A 85 -12.21 -13.33 28.33
CA TYR A 85 -11.32 -12.22 28.58
C TYR A 85 -10.90 -11.63 27.25
N VAL A 86 -11.00 -10.32 27.11
CA VAL A 86 -10.44 -9.55 26.01
C VAL A 86 -9.38 -8.64 26.58
N ILE A 87 -8.15 -8.86 26.16
CA ILE A 87 -6.98 -8.04 26.51
C ILE A 87 -6.78 -7.02 25.40
N ALA A 88 -6.54 -5.77 25.76
CA ALA A 88 -6.36 -4.68 24.82
C ALA A 88 -5.40 -3.62 25.37
N ALA A 89 -4.88 -2.78 24.48
CA ALA A 89 -4.11 -1.59 24.81
C ALA A 89 -4.54 -0.45 23.87
N SER A 90 -4.60 0.78 24.37
CA SER A 90 -5.05 1.94 23.59
C SER A 90 -4.03 3.07 23.59
N PHE A 91 -3.40 3.32 22.43
CA PHE A 91 -2.47 4.44 22.26
C PHE A 91 -3.21 5.77 22.28
N GLN A 92 -2.84 6.64 23.22
CA GLN A 92 -3.33 8.02 23.28
C GLN A 92 -2.52 8.95 22.35
N ARG A 93 -1.28 8.56 22.03
CA ARG A 93 -0.40 9.26 21.07
C ARG A 93 0.57 8.30 20.41
N TYR A 94 0.63 8.34 19.08
CA TYR A 94 1.59 7.57 18.30
C TYR A 94 2.06 8.37 17.08
N ARG A 95 3.33 8.82 17.09
CA ARG A 95 3.95 9.64 16.05
C ARG A 95 5.31 9.06 15.65
N PRO A 96 5.32 7.95 14.89
CA PRO A 96 6.56 7.26 14.53
C PRO A 96 7.53 8.16 13.74
N GLN A 97 7.02 9.16 12.99
CA GLN A 97 7.85 10.11 12.25
C GLN A 97 8.72 11.00 13.15
N GLN A 98 8.35 11.18 14.42
CA GLN A 98 9.03 12.04 15.39
C GLN A 98 9.62 11.23 16.55
N ASP A 99 9.48 9.91 16.52
CA ASP A 99 9.75 9.01 17.64
C ASP A 99 9.04 9.43 18.96
N ASP A 100 7.87 10.08 18.85
CA ASP A 100 7.04 10.50 19.98
C ASP A 100 5.85 9.55 20.16
N ARG A 101 5.77 8.90 21.32
CA ARG A 101 4.70 7.96 21.65
C ARG A 101 4.46 7.92 23.15
N VAL A 102 3.20 7.68 23.53
CA VAL A 102 2.82 7.36 24.91
C VAL A 102 2.50 5.87 24.95
N TRP A 103 3.39 5.10 25.56
CA TRP A 103 3.20 3.66 25.74
C TRP A 103 1.91 3.38 26.51
N PRO A 104 0.97 2.59 25.95
CA PRO A 104 -0.29 2.36 26.60
C PRO A 104 -0.11 1.40 27.79
N GLN A 105 -0.88 1.63 28.84
CA GLN A 105 -1.16 0.59 29.82
C GLN A 105 -2.18 -0.36 29.19
N GLY A 106 -1.86 -1.64 29.18
CA GLY A 106 -2.84 -2.64 28.79
C GLY A 106 -3.89 -2.83 29.86
N PHE A 107 -4.96 -3.46 29.46
CA PHE A 107 -6.04 -3.84 30.35
C PHE A 107 -6.75 -5.05 29.79
N TYR A 108 -7.58 -5.67 30.62
CA TYR A 108 -8.57 -6.61 30.13
C TYR A 108 -9.98 -6.20 30.55
N VAL A 109 -10.96 -6.60 29.74
CA VAL A 109 -12.37 -6.66 30.09
C VAL A 109 -12.83 -8.11 30.03
N LYS A 110 -13.80 -8.49 30.86
CA LYS A 110 -14.33 -9.85 30.88
C LYS A 110 -15.86 -9.91 30.88
N THR A 111 -16.40 -11.02 30.38
CA THR A 111 -17.82 -11.37 30.47
C THR A 111 -18.02 -12.89 30.62
N THR A 112 -19.17 -13.29 31.14
CA THR A 112 -19.65 -14.69 31.12
C THR A 112 -20.67 -14.94 30.00
N ASP A 113 -21.14 -13.88 29.34
CA ASP A 113 -22.12 -13.94 28.24
C ASP A 113 -21.60 -13.11 27.05
N ILE A 114 -20.84 -13.75 26.17
CA ILE A 114 -20.24 -13.13 24.99
C ILE A 114 -21.28 -12.64 23.96
N TRP A 115 -22.51 -13.14 24.03
CA TRP A 115 -23.60 -12.78 23.11
C TRP A 115 -24.25 -11.43 23.44
N ASN A 116 -23.94 -10.88 24.62
CA ASN A 116 -24.51 -9.63 25.10
C ASN A 116 -23.41 -8.62 25.40
N GLU A 117 -23.17 -7.70 24.46
CA GLU A 117 -22.16 -6.66 24.54
C GLU A 117 -22.27 -5.73 25.77
N LYS A 118 -23.42 -5.72 26.46
CA LYS A 118 -23.65 -4.90 27.67
C LYS A 118 -23.07 -5.54 28.94
N THR A 119 -22.68 -6.81 28.88
CA THR A 119 -22.22 -7.59 30.05
C THR A 119 -20.71 -7.51 30.29
N TRP A 120 -19.96 -6.97 29.34
CA TRP A 120 -18.52 -6.75 29.51
C TRP A 120 -18.26 -5.79 30.67
N SER A 121 -17.37 -6.21 31.57
CA SER A 121 -16.93 -5.41 32.73
C SER A 121 -16.20 -4.12 32.32
N ASP A 122 -16.01 -3.24 33.31
CA ASP A 122 -15.06 -2.14 33.16
C ASP A 122 -13.60 -2.67 33.23
N PRO A 123 -12.61 -1.93 32.71
CA PRO A 123 -11.26 -2.42 32.54
C PRO A 123 -10.53 -2.69 33.85
N VAL A 124 -9.78 -3.79 33.90
CA VAL A 124 -8.71 -4.02 34.89
C VAL A 124 -7.39 -3.75 34.21
N TYR A 125 -6.72 -2.67 34.61
CA TYR A 125 -5.46 -2.23 34.02
C TYR A 125 -4.27 -2.99 34.58
N PHE A 126 -3.32 -3.29 33.70
CA PHE A 126 -2.02 -3.82 34.09
C PHE A 126 -1.08 -2.68 34.47
N ASP A 127 -0.14 -2.96 35.38
CA ASP A 127 0.95 -2.04 35.73
C ASP A 127 2.08 -2.03 34.68
N GLN A 128 2.09 -3.01 33.77
CA GLN A 128 3.00 -3.06 32.62
C GLN A 128 2.47 -2.25 31.43
N VAL A 129 3.34 -1.38 30.93
CA VAL A 129 3.11 -0.65 29.67
C VAL A 129 3.58 -1.48 28.49
N GLY A 130 2.91 -1.32 27.35
CA GLY A 130 3.18 -2.09 26.14
C GLY A 130 1.93 -2.29 25.30
N PHE A 131 2.13 -2.67 24.05
CA PHE A 131 1.07 -3.10 23.13
C PHE A 131 1.23 -4.58 22.81
N ASP A 132 0.27 -5.15 22.08
CA ASP A 132 0.14 -6.59 21.84
C ASP A 132 0.27 -7.39 23.15
N GLN A 133 -0.21 -6.77 24.24
CA GLN A 133 0.28 -6.91 25.61
C GLN A 133 1.08 -8.18 25.89
N ASP A 134 2.38 -8.05 25.57
CA ASP A 134 3.55 -8.76 26.12
C ASP A 134 4.87 -8.07 25.67
N ILE A 135 4.98 -6.71 25.70
CA ILE A 135 6.17 -5.98 25.18
C ILE A 135 6.62 -4.84 26.11
N GLN A 136 7.91 -4.84 26.50
CA GLN A 136 8.61 -3.71 27.13
C GLN A 136 9.82 -3.30 26.25
N PRO A 137 10.10 -2.00 26.04
CA PRO A 137 11.29 -1.58 25.31
C PRO A 137 12.56 -1.86 26.12
N THR A 138 13.58 -2.43 25.48
CA THR A 138 14.92 -2.55 26.06
C THR A 138 15.65 -1.21 26.04
N THR A 139 16.58 -1.01 26.98
CA THR A 139 17.38 0.21 27.05
C THR A 139 18.68 0.02 26.28
N GLY A 140 18.85 0.70 25.13
CA GLY A 140 20.16 0.91 24.52
C GLY A 140 20.33 0.60 23.02
N ALA A 141 19.30 0.16 22.29
CA ALA A 141 19.41 -0.13 20.86
C ALA A 141 18.99 1.06 19.96
N LYS A 142 19.56 1.13 18.74
CA LYS A 142 19.16 2.07 17.67
C LYS A 142 18.38 1.32 16.57
N LEU A 143 17.08 1.15 16.79
CA LEU A 143 15.94 0.85 15.91
C LEU A 143 14.74 0.61 16.84
N LYS A 144 13.49 0.55 16.36
CA LYS A 144 12.29 0.35 17.21
C LYS A 144 12.52 -0.87 18.12
N ASP A 145 12.88 -0.67 19.38
CA ASP A 145 13.44 -1.72 20.24
C ASP A 145 12.31 -2.57 20.87
N PHE A 146 11.58 -3.30 20.03
CA PHE A 146 10.38 -4.05 20.44
C PHE A 146 10.75 -5.50 20.73
N ALA A 147 10.60 -5.89 21.99
CA ALA A 147 10.99 -7.20 22.50
C ALA A 147 9.97 -7.78 23.50
N ILE A 148 9.85 -9.10 23.50
CA ILE A 148 8.82 -9.81 24.25
C ILE A 148 9.23 -10.04 25.71
N HIS A 149 8.38 -9.61 26.65
CA HIS A 149 8.67 -9.64 28.09
C HIS A 149 7.53 -10.23 28.92
N ILE A 150 7.76 -11.42 29.47
CA ILE A 150 6.74 -12.13 30.25
C ILE A 150 6.80 -11.81 31.74
N CYS A 151 5.63 -11.64 32.37
CA CYS A 151 5.46 -11.63 33.82
C CYS A 151 4.16 -12.32 34.24
N THR A 152 4.03 -12.69 35.51
CA THR A 152 2.76 -13.19 36.07
C THR A 152 1.94 -12.03 36.64
N VAL A 153 0.62 -12.05 36.48
CA VAL A 153 -0.28 -10.99 36.97
C VAL A 153 -1.37 -11.53 37.89
N ASP A 154 -1.75 -10.75 38.90
CA ASP A 154 -2.97 -10.99 39.67
C ASP A 154 -4.17 -10.52 38.83
N LEU A 155 -5.10 -11.41 38.52
CA LEU A 155 -6.24 -11.05 37.66
C LEU A 155 -7.22 -10.09 38.35
N ALA A 156 -7.34 -10.09 39.67
CA ALA A 156 -8.29 -9.22 40.35
C ALA A 156 -7.84 -7.76 40.33
N THR A 157 -6.52 -7.52 40.44
CA THR A 157 -5.96 -6.17 40.52
C THR A 157 -5.23 -5.71 39.25
N GLY A 158 -4.83 -6.64 38.38
CA GLY A 158 -3.96 -6.38 37.23
C GLY A 158 -2.49 -6.18 37.59
N HIS A 159 -2.10 -6.34 38.86
CA HIS A 159 -0.72 -6.09 39.29
C HIS A 159 0.22 -7.22 38.89
N SER A 160 1.43 -6.85 38.48
CA SER A 160 2.54 -7.79 38.31
C SER A 160 2.89 -8.45 39.65
N THR A 161 3.05 -9.77 39.62
CA THR A 161 3.46 -10.61 40.75
C THR A 161 4.88 -11.16 40.58
N SER A 162 5.51 -10.87 39.44
CA SER A 162 6.91 -11.17 39.15
C SER A 162 7.57 -10.01 38.42
N VAL A 163 8.90 -9.98 38.42
CA VAL A 163 9.67 -9.07 37.57
C VAL A 163 9.49 -9.49 36.09
N PRO A 164 9.27 -8.56 35.15
CA PRO A 164 9.27 -8.86 33.72
C PRO A 164 10.58 -9.52 33.28
N LYS A 165 10.46 -10.60 32.50
CA LYS A 165 11.60 -11.33 31.94
C LYS A 165 11.57 -11.24 30.43
N LEU A 166 12.64 -10.70 29.85
CA LEU A 166 12.87 -10.75 28.42
C LEU A 166 12.95 -12.20 27.94
N ILE A 167 12.13 -12.56 26.96
CA ILE A 167 12.07 -13.91 26.39
C ILE A 167 12.32 -13.97 24.89
N ARG A 168 12.18 -12.86 24.15
CA ARG A 168 12.52 -12.79 22.73
C ARG A 168 12.87 -11.37 22.27
N GLU A 169 13.98 -11.25 21.54
CA GLU A 169 14.35 -10.06 20.76
C GLU A 169 14.52 -10.48 19.29
N SER A 170 14.07 -9.66 18.34
CA SER A 170 14.21 -9.93 16.90
C SER A 170 15.47 -9.29 16.33
N SER A 171 16.16 -10.00 15.44
CA SER A 171 17.23 -9.41 14.63
C SER A 171 16.73 -8.34 13.65
N SER A 172 15.43 -8.31 13.35
CA SER A 172 14.79 -7.23 12.59
C SER A 172 14.53 -5.96 13.42
N GLY A 173 14.74 -6.03 14.73
CA GLY A 173 14.38 -5.00 15.69
C GLY A 173 12.94 -5.09 16.20
N VAL A 174 12.03 -5.75 15.46
CA VAL A 174 10.61 -5.83 15.82
C VAL A 174 10.21 -7.27 16.11
N ALA A 175 9.90 -7.57 17.37
CA ALA A 175 9.12 -8.73 17.78
C ALA A 175 7.79 -8.25 18.40
N GLU A 176 6.66 -8.69 17.85
CA GLU A 176 5.32 -8.30 18.28
C GLU A 176 4.33 -9.46 18.20
N GLY A 177 3.03 -9.22 18.46
CA GLY A 177 1.96 -10.21 18.28
C GLY A 177 2.18 -11.54 19.02
N SER A 178 2.78 -11.52 20.21
CA SER A 178 3.28 -12.75 20.83
C SER A 178 2.20 -13.58 21.51
N HIS A 179 2.22 -14.89 21.26
CA HIS A 179 1.31 -15.85 21.89
C HIS A 179 2.02 -17.07 22.44
N ILE A 180 1.70 -17.42 23.69
CA ILE A 180 2.18 -18.64 24.34
C ILE A 180 1.03 -19.63 24.54
N PHE A 181 1.25 -20.87 24.12
CA PHE A 181 0.38 -21.99 24.51
C PHE A 181 1.19 -23.25 24.75
N LYS A 182 0.57 -24.21 25.44
CA LYS A 182 1.17 -25.50 25.76
C LYS A 182 0.53 -26.60 24.92
N ARG A 183 1.35 -27.41 24.25
CA ARG A 183 0.90 -28.61 23.53
C ARG A 183 1.87 -29.76 23.79
N GLY A 184 1.32 -30.86 24.31
CA GLY A 184 2.13 -32.00 24.76
C GLY A 184 3.14 -31.57 25.82
N ARG A 185 4.43 -31.87 25.58
CA ARG A 185 5.53 -31.52 26.49
C ARG A 185 6.09 -30.12 26.31
N TYR A 186 5.72 -29.41 25.23
CA TYR A 186 6.31 -28.13 24.89
C TYR A 186 5.38 -26.95 25.20
N TRP A 187 6.01 -25.86 25.61
CA TRP A 187 5.50 -24.50 25.47
C TRP A 187 5.92 -23.99 24.10
N TYR A 188 5.04 -23.31 23.38
CA TYR A 188 5.35 -22.64 22.12
C TYR A 188 5.20 -21.13 22.30
N LEU A 189 6.13 -20.36 21.72
CA LEU A 189 6.09 -18.91 21.63
C LEU A 189 6.05 -18.52 20.16
N PHE A 190 4.92 -17.99 19.74
CA PHE A 190 4.72 -17.37 18.42
C PHE A 190 4.99 -15.87 18.52
N THR A 191 5.59 -15.29 17.48
CA THR A 191 5.88 -13.86 17.39
C THR A 191 5.83 -13.41 15.93
N ALA A 192 5.19 -12.28 15.68
CA ALA A 192 5.29 -11.57 14.43
C ALA A 192 6.59 -10.75 14.37
N GLU A 193 7.25 -10.73 13.21
CA GLU A 193 8.51 -10.00 13.00
C GLU A 193 8.58 -9.35 11.63
N GLY A 194 9.47 -8.35 11.51
CA GLY A 194 9.72 -7.62 10.26
C GLY A 194 8.84 -6.39 10.06
N GLY A 195 8.09 -5.99 11.10
CA GLY A 195 7.10 -4.91 11.03
C GLY A 195 5.80 -5.35 10.35
N THR A 196 4.86 -4.41 10.18
CA THR A 196 3.53 -4.69 9.59
C THR A 196 3.46 -4.45 8.08
N GLU A 197 4.59 -4.10 7.45
CA GLU A 197 4.73 -3.84 6.01
C GLU A 197 5.26 -5.08 5.26
N SER A 198 6.04 -4.89 4.20
CA SER A 198 6.51 -5.97 3.31
C SER A 198 7.43 -7.00 3.97
N GLY A 199 7.99 -6.68 5.14
CA GLY A 199 8.83 -7.57 5.93
C GLY A 199 8.08 -8.58 6.79
N HIS A 200 6.76 -8.38 6.99
CA HIS A 200 5.94 -9.08 7.97
C HIS A 200 5.97 -10.60 7.78
N CYS A 201 6.17 -11.32 8.87
CA CYS A 201 6.21 -12.77 8.91
C CYS A 201 5.97 -13.30 10.34
N GLU A 202 5.77 -14.60 10.46
CA GLU A 202 5.52 -15.27 11.75
C GLU A 202 6.67 -16.23 12.10
N TRP A 203 7.04 -16.24 13.37
CA TRP A 203 8.08 -17.08 13.94
C TRP A 203 7.51 -17.98 15.03
N VAL A 204 8.10 -19.16 15.20
CA VAL A 204 7.83 -20.05 16.34
C VAL A 204 9.09 -20.43 17.08
N ASN A 205 8.99 -20.49 18.40
CA ASN A 205 9.99 -21.03 19.29
C ASN A 205 9.31 -22.03 20.24
N ARG A 206 10.06 -22.96 20.84
CA ARG A 206 9.50 -23.88 21.85
C ARG A 206 10.41 -24.11 23.04
N SER A 207 9.84 -24.52 24.18
CA SER A 207 10.57 -24.90 25.38
C SER A 207 9.95 -26.11 26.05
N GLU A 208 10.74 -27.10 26.44
CA GLU A 208 10.28 -28.23 27.28
C GLU A 208 10.24 -27.87 28.77
N VAL A 209 10.95 -26.82 29.18
CA VAL A 209 11.21 -26.53 30.59
C VAL A 209 10.10 -25.67 31.18
N SER A 210 9.85 -24.50 30.57
CA SER A 210 8.94 -23.51 31.14
C SER A 210 8.49 -22.50 30.08
N PRO A 211 7.39 -21.75 30.31
CA PRO A 211 7.02 -20.61 29.48
C PRO A 211 8.01 -19.43 29.61
N LEU A 212 9.04 -19.56 30.44
CA LEU A 212 10.12 -18.58 30.59
C LEU A 212 11.37 -18.96 29.78
N GLY A 213 11.29 -20.01 28.95
CA GLY A 213 12.42 -20.58 28.22
C GLY A 213 13.30 -21.53 29.06
N PRO A 214 14.53 -21.84 28.59
CA PRO A 214 15.13 -21.35 27.34
C PRO A 214 14.34 -21.79 26.10
N TRP A 215 14.40 -20.99 25.04
CA TRP A 215 13.64 -21.18 23.81
C TRP A 215 14.51 -21.78 22.70
N GLU A 216 14.07 -22.91 22.15
CA GLU A 216 14.58 -23.51 20.92
C GLU A 216 13.90 -22.83 19.72
N LEU A 217 14.68 -22.35 18.76
CA LEU A 217 14.18 -21.75 17.52
C LEU A 217 13.57 -22.82 16.60
N GLY A 218 12.43 -22.50 16.00
CA GLY A 218 11.83 -23.33 14.96
C GLY A 218 12.76 -23.54 13.76
N PRO A 219 12.89 -24.77 13.24
CA PRO A 219 13.82 -25.09 12.15
C PRO A 219 13.41 -24.49 10.80
N ASN A 220 12.13 -24.14 10.65
CA ASN A 220 11.54 -23.60 9.42
C ASN A 220 11.11 -22.14 9.60
N ASN A 221 11.75 -21.39 10.49
CA ASN A 221 11.46 -19.96 10.64
C ASN A 221 12.05 -19.14 9.47
N PRO A 222 11.35 -18.06 9.04
CA PRO A 222 9.96 -17.76 9.36
C PRO A 222 9.00 -18.80 8.75
N LEU A 223 7.86 -19.04 9.40
CA LEU A 223 6.92 -20.12 9.05
C LEU A 223 6.38 -20.02 7.61
N TRP A 224 6.29 -18.81 7.08
CA TRP A 224 6.07 -18.50 5.66
C TRP A 224 6.61 -17.09 5.37
N ARG A 225 6.62 -16.70 4.08
CA ARG A 225 6.88 -15.31 3.67
C ARG A 225 6.13 -14.98 2.37
N ASN A 226 5.21 -14.04 2.44
CA ASN A 226 4.67 -13.36 1.26
C ASN A 226 5.57 -12.15 0.93
N GLY A 227 5.77 -11.87 -0.35
CA GLY A 227 6.54 -10.74 -0.86
C GLY A 227 5.66 -9.69 -1.54
N VAL A 228 6.29 -8.62 -2.02
CA VAL A 228 5.62 -7.45 -2.64
C VAL A 228 4.96 -7.72 -3.99
N ASP A 229 5.20 -8.90 -4.57
CA ASP A 229 4.62 -9.31 -5.85
C ASP A 229 3.43 -10.28 -5.68
N ASP A 230 3.13 -10.68 -4.45
CA ASP A 230 2.04 -11.63 -4.18
C ASP A 230 0.68 -10.92 -4.07
N GLU A 231 -0.39 -11.65 -4.42
CA GLU A 231 -1.78 -11.16 -4.35
C GLU A 231 -2.27 -10.90 -2.92
N VAL A 232 -1.60 -11.51 -1.94
CA VAL A 232 -1.75 -11.25 -0.51
C VAL A 232 -0.39 -10.84 0.01
N GLN A 233 -0.32 -9.71 0.72
CA GLN A 233 0.93 -9.16 1.24
C GLN A 233 0.83 -8.92 2.75
N ASN A 234 1.96 -8.56 3.37
CA ASN A 234 2.09 -8.17 4.78
C ASN A 234 1.50 -9.21 5.75
N THR A 235 1.69 -10.51 5.48
CA THR A 235 1.07 -11.59 6.25
C THR A 235 1.83 -11.91 7.54
N GLY A 236 1.12 -11.97 8.67
CA GLY A 236 1.71 -12.23 9.99
C GLY A 236 0.67 -12.08 11.11
N HIS A 237 1.13 -11.91 12.35
CA HIS A 237 0.30 -11.69 13.54
C HIS A 237 -0.71 -12.82 13.74
N ALA A 238 -0.20 -14.04 13.85
CA ALA A 238 -1.00 -15.26 13.86
C ALA A 238 -1.52 -15.65 15.25
N ASP A 239 -2.76 -16.17 15.30
CA ASP A 239 -3.30 -16.89 16.46
C ASP A 239 -3.85 -18.26 16.03
N LEU A 240 -3.79 -19.24 16.93
CA LEU A 240 -4.02 -20.64 16.57
C LEU A 240 -5.27 -21.22 17.23
N VAL A 241 -5.93 -22.15 16.53
CA VAL A 241 -7.07 -22.87 17.08
C VAL A 241 -7.13 -24.31 16.58
N GLU A 242 -7.53 -25.21 17.48
CA GLU A 242 -7.92 -26.57 17.15
C GLU A 242 -9.44 -26.63 16.95
N ASP A 243 -9.91 -27.18 15.83
CA ASP A 243 -11.32 -27.32 15.54
C ASP A 243 -11.99 -28.50 16.26
N THR A 244 -13.31 -28.67 16.05
CA THR A 244 -14.09 -29.74 16.70
C THR A 244 -13.74 -31.16 16.23
N LYS A 245 -12.94 -31.30 15.17
CA LYS A 245 -12.47 -32.58 14.61
C LYS A 245 -10.99 -32.84 14.94
N GLY A 246 -10.35 -31.96 15.70
CA GLY A 246 -8.94 -32.06 16.09
C GLY A 246 -7.96 -31.55 15.02
N GLN A 247 -8.44 -30.84 14.00
CA GLN A 247 -7.59 -30.23 12.98
C GLN A 247 -7.15 -28.85 13.45
N TRP A 248 -5.92 -28.46 13.11
CA TRP A 248 -5.35 -27.19 13.55
C TRP A 248 -5.40 -26.15 12.42
N TRP A 249 -5.64 -24.92 12.84
CA TRP A 249 -5.77 -23.77 11.97
C TRP A 249 -5.02 -22.58 12.57
N ALA A 250 -4.56 -21.68 11.70
CA ALA A 250 -4.09 -20.35 12.10
C ALA A 250 -4.99 -19.29 11.47
N VAL A 251 -5.35 -18.28 12.26
CA VAL A 251 -5.86 -17.01 11.74
C VAL A 251 -4.69 -16.03 11.67
N VAL A 252 -4.58 -15.28 10.58
CA VAL A 252 -3.49 -14.32 10.35
C VAL A 252 -4.05 -13.04 9.74
N LEU A 253 -3.35 -11.92 9.88
CA LEU A 253 -3.67 -10.74 9.10
C LEU A 253 -2.97 -10.77 7.73
N GLY A 254 -3.49 -10.02 6.76
CA GLY A 254 -2.85 -9.75 5.47
C GLY A 254 -3.54 -8.60 4.74
N VAL A 255 -2.98 -8.13 3.64
CA VAL A 255 -3.59 -7.09 2.79
C VAL A 255 -3.82 -7.61 1.37
N ARG A 256 -4.89 -7.12 0.72
CA ARG A 256 -5.17 -7.34 -0.72
C ARG A 256 -4.92 -6.06 -1.50
N PRO A 257 -3.69 -5.82 -2.00
CA PRO A 257 -3.41 -4.68 -2.86
C PRO A 257 -4.12 -4.86 -4.22
N SER A 258 -4.25 -3.76 -4.97
CA SER A 258 -4.84 -3.79 -6.31
C SER A 258 -3.76 -3.69 -7.36
N ARG A 259 -3.74 -4.63 -8.31
CA ARG A 259 -2.77 -4.60 -9.41
C ARG A 259 -3.23 -3.63 -10.49
N ARG A 260 -2.42 -2.63 -10.80
CA ARG A 260 -2.63 -1.70 -11.92
C ARG A 260 -1.45 -1.76 -12.88
N GLY A 261 -1.70 -2.37 -14.05
CA GLY A 261 -0.66 -2.73 -15.00
C GLY A 261 0.39 -3.62 -14.34
N ASP A 262 1.58 -3.07 -14.21
CA ASP A 262 2.77 -3.74 -13.70
C ASP A 262 3.16 -3.35 -12.27
N THR A 263 2.32 -2.57 -11.59
CA THR A 263 2.53 -2.08 -10.22
C THR A 263 1.37 -2.47 -9.31
N TRP A 264 1.67 -2.63 -8.02
CA TRP A 264 0.67 -2.79 -6.97
C TRP A 264 0.35 -1.43 -6.35
N GLU A 265 -0.93 -1.08 -6.30
CA GLU A 265 -1.44 0.02 -5.48
C GLU A 265 -1.73 -0.50 -4.07
N ASP A 266 -1.53 0.35 -3.07
CA ASP A 266 -1.84 0.05 -1.67
C ASP A 266 -3.29 -0.46 -1.51
N SER A 267 -3.49 -1.38 -0.58
CA SER A 267 -4.84 -1.89 -0.33
C SER A 267 -5.73 -0.82 0.30
N VAL A 268 -6.82 -0.49 -0.38
CA VAL A 268 -7.88 0.36 0.18
C VAL A 268 -8.64 -0.31 1.33
N LEU A 269 -8.62 -1.64 1.42
CA LEU A 269 -9.41 -2.39 2.40
C LEU A 269 -8.75 -2.42 3.79
N GLY A 270 -7.48 -2.01 3.88
CA GLY A 270 -6.66 -2.20 5.07
C GLY A 270 -6.25 -3.67 5.25
N ARG A 271 -5.80 -3.98 6.46
CA ARG A 271 -5.47 -5.36 6.87
C ARG A 271 -6.75 -6.14 7.18
N GLU A 272 -6.83 -7.36 6.66
CA GLU A 272 -8.00 -8.26 6.70
C GLU A 272 -7.60 -9.58 7.38
N THR A 273 -8.59 -10.40 7.79
CA THR A 273 -8.33 -11.68 8.47
C THR A 273 -8.38 -12.87 7.51
N PHE A 274 -7.34 -13.69 7.53
CA PHE A 274 -7.15 -14.89 6.71
C PHE A 274 -7.15 -16.13 7.59
N LEU A 275 -7.59 -17.26 7.03
CA LEU A 275 -7.48 -18.59 7.63
C LEU A 275 -6.49 -19.42 6.81
N VAL A 276 -5.65 -20.21 7.49
CA VAL A 276 -4.74 -21.17 6.87
C VAL A 276 -4.68 -22.48 7.66
N PRO A 277 -4.55 -23.64 6.99
CA PRO A 277 -4.41 -24.92 7.67
C PRO A 277 -3.05 -25.01 8.38
N LEU A 278 -3.00 -25.71 9.51
CA LEU A 278 -1.79 -25.96 10.28
C LEU A 278 -1.64 -27.46 10.54
N GLU A 279 -0.47 -27.99 10.19
CA GLU A 279 -0.11 -29.39 10.46
C GLU A 279 1.03 -29.46 11.47
N TRP A 280 1.08 -30.53 12.26
CA TRP A 280 2.16 -30.76 13.21
C TRP A 280 3.07 -31.87 12.71
N LYS A 281 4.35 -31.56 12.50
CA LYS A 281 5.38 -32.52 12.09
C LYS A 281 6.56 -32.44 13.04
N ASP A 282 6.94 -33.56 13.65
CA ASP A 282 8.04 -33.63 14.63
C ASP A 282 7.91 -32.58 15.76
N ASP A 283 6.67 -32.36 16.21
CA ASP A 283 6.28 -31.34 17.19
C ASP A 283 6.62 -29.89 16.78
N TRP A 284 6.70 -29.62 15.49
CA TRP A 284 6.76 -28.27 14.93
C TRP A 284 5.54 -27.99 14.06
N PRO A 285 5.01 -26.75 14.09
CA PRO A 285 3.91 -26.36 13.23
C PRO A 285 4.43 -26.17 11.79
N VAL A 286 3.63 -26.61 10.83
CA VAL A 286 3.80 -26.38 9.40
C VAL A 286 2.53 -25.70 8.92
N ILE A 287 2.58 -24.37 8.79
CA ILE A 287 1.44 -23.57 8.38
C ILE A 287 1.38 -23.54 6.86
N ASN A 288 0.21 -23.80 6.30
CA ASN A 288 -0.05 -23.80 4.86
C ASN A 288 0.96 -24.64 4.04
N GLY A 289 1.47 -25.74 4.61
CA GLY A 289 2.52 -26.55 3.97
C GLY A 289 3.85 -25.82 3.72
N GLY A 290 4.11 -24.72 4.43
CA GLY A 290 5.23 -23.81 4.20
C GLY A 290 5.09 -22.95 2.94
N GLN A 291 3.92 -22.94 2.30
CA GLN A 291 3.65 -22.17 1.09
C GLN A 291 3.14 -20.77 1.44
N LYS A 292 3.31 -19.85 0.48
CA LYS A 292 2.74 -18.50 0.55
C LYS A 292 1.23 -18.53 0.77
N ILE A 293 0.72 -17.56 1.51
CA ILE A 293 -0.71 -17.41 1.75
C ILE A 293 -1.35 -16.78 0.52
N SER A 294 -2.39 -17.40 -0.02
CA SER A 294 -3.12 -16.98 -1.22
C SER A 294 -4.59 -16.71 -0.92
N LEU A 295 -5.30 -16.09 -1.88
CA LEU A 295 -6.75 -15.89 -1.81
C LEU A 295 -7.50 -17.22 -1.87
N ASN A 296 -7.04 -18.15 -2.70
CA ASN A 296 -7.60 -19.49 -2.75
C ASN A 296 -6.76 -20.40 -1.87
N SER A 297 -7.36 -20.94 -0.81
CA SER A 297 -6.70 -21.90 0.07
C SER A 297 -7.42 -23.24 0.08
N HIS A 298 -6.73 -24.27 0.57
CA HIS A 298 -7.21 -25.63 0.61
C HIS A 298 -7.24 -26.15 2.03
N GLY A 299 -8.30 -26.86 2.38
CA GLY A 299 -8.44 -27.44 3.71
C GLY A 299 -9.43 -28.61 3.74
N PRO A 300 -9.26 -29.54 4.68
CA PRO A 300 -10.22 -30.61 4.92
C PRO A 300 -11.55 -30.05 5.43
N GLY A 301 -12.66 -30.46 4.82
CA GLY A 301 -14.01 -30.11 5.29
C GLY A 301 -14.46 -28.66 5.09
N LEU A 302 -13.65 -27.81 4.47
CA LEU A 302 -14.00 -26.41 4.18
C LEU A 302 -14.66 -26.26 2.80
N TYR A 303 -15.44 -25.19 2.63
CA TYR A 303 -16.17 -24.88 1.41
C TYR A 303 -15.97 -23.40 1.03
N GLU A 304 -16.27 -23.08 -0.22
CA GLU A 304 -16.29 -21.70 -0.68
C GLU A 304 -17.57 -21.01 -0.21
N PHE A 305 -17.40 -20.02 0.67
CA PHE A 305 -18.50 -19.17 1.13
C PHE A 305 -18.53 -17.89 0.31
N HIS A 306 -19.64 -17.65 -0.39
CA HIS A 306 -19.87 -16.39 -1.08
C HIS A 306 -20.49 -15.39 -0.11
N THR A 307 -19.77 -14.32 0.20
CA THR A 307 -20.30 -13.20 0.98
C THR A 307 -21.55 -12.61 0.31
N PRO A 308 -22.51 -12.09 1.09
CA PRO A 308 -23.69 -11.43 0.56
C PRO A 308 -23.34 -10.33 -0.45
N VAL A 309 -24.04 -10.33 -1.58
CA VAL A 309 -23.85 -9.39 -2.69
C VAL A 309 -24.30 -7.97 -2.31
N SER A 310 -25.21 -7.83 -1.34
CA SER A 310 -25.65 -6.52 -0.87
C SER A 310 -25.86 -6.49 0.63
N TRP A 311 -25.67 -5.31 1.20
CA TRP A 311 -26.11 -4.95 2.54
C TRP A 311 -26.93 -3.66 2.43
N ARG A 312 -28.02 -3.58 3.20
CA ARG A 312 -28.92 -2.42 3.23
C ARG A 312 -29.44 -2.21 4.64
N ASP A 313 -29.51 -0.96 5.04
CA ASP A 313 -30.13 -0.51 6.29
C ASP A 313 -31.17 0.56 5.96
N GLU A 314 -32.43 0.27 6.31
CA GLU A 314 -33.58 1.16 6.14
C GLU A 314 -34.01 1.82 7.45
N PHE A 315 -33.22 1.63 8.52
CA PHE A 315 -33.42 2.27 9.82
C PHE A 315 -34.84 2.04 10.41
N LEU A 316 -35.39 0.84 10.18
CA LEU A 316 -36.72 0.43 10.66
C LEU A 316 -36.72 0.12 12.16
N ASP A 317 -35.59 -0.35 12.67
CA ASP A 317 -35.42 -0.70 14.08
C ASP A 317 -35.18 0.54 14.95
N SER A 318 -35.64 0.46 16.20
CA SER A 318 -35.41 1.52 17.20
C SER A 318 -33.98 1.54 17.77
N GLN A 319 -33.14 0.58 17.37
CA GLN A 319 -31.75 0.44 17.78
C GLN A 319 -30.86 0.38 16.54
N MET A 320 -29.65 0.92 16.65
CA MET A 320 -28.69 0.91 15.55
C MET A 320 -28.28 -0.53 15.22
N GLN A 321 -28.24 -0.87 13.93
CA GLN A 321 -27.75 -2.18 13.50
C GLN A 321 -26.29 -2.37 13.94
N VAL A 322 -25.92 -3.60 14.31
CA VAL A 322 -24.53 -3.96 14.59
C VAL A 322 -23.65 -3.69 13.35
N GLY A 323 -22.44 -3.18 13.58
CA GLY A 323 -21.45 -2.89 12.53
C GLY A 323 -21.38 -1.43 12.09
N TRP A 324 -22.14 -0.53 12.73
CA TRP A 324 -21.90 0.91 12.66
C TRP A 324 -20.84 1.35 13.67
N TYR A 325 -19.90 2.18 13.22
CA TYR A 325 -18.80 2.71 14.01
C TYR A 325 -18.84 4.24 14.02
N ARG A 326 -18.24 4.81 15.04
CA ARG A 326 -18.00 6.24 15.23
C ARG A 326 -16.50 6.47 15.18
N LYS A 327 -16.08 7.64 14.71
CA LYS A 327 -14.74 8.13 14.99
C LYS A 327 -14.69 8.63 16.43
N ASN A 328 -13.77 8.08 17.22
CA ASN A 328 -13.52 8.40 18.62
C ASN A 328 -14.73 8.12 19.53
N THR A 329 -14.56 8.25 20.85
CA THR A 329 -15.64 8.04 21.82
C THR A 329 -16.61 9.23 21.78
N PRO A 330 -17.92 9.02 21.51
CA PRO A 330 -18.88 10.12 21.49
C PRO A 330 -19.22 10.61 22.91
N PHE A 331 -19.29 11.93 23.10
CA PHE A 331 -19.63 12.57 24.39
C PHE A 331 -21.09 12.96 24.52
N VAL A 332 -21.80 13.04 23.39
CA VAL A 332 -23.18 13.51 23.31
C VAL A 332 -23.98 12.57 22.44
N THR A 333 -25.28 12.46 22.73
CA THR A 333 -26.23 11.84 21.82
C THR A 333 -26.56 12.83 20.71
N ASP A 334 -26.10 12.54 19.49
CA ASP A 334 -26.22 13.38 18.30
C ASP A 334 -26.99 12.67 17.17
N TYR A 335 -27.71 11.60 17.49
CA TYR A 335 -28.54 10.86 16.54
C TYR A 335 -29.81 10.31 17.20
N SER A 336 -30.78 9.97 16.37
CA SER A 336 -32.01 9.30 16.79
C SER A 336 -32.58 8.42 15.66
N LEU A 337 -33.15 7.27 16.03
CA LEU A 337 -33.93 6.38 15.15
C LEU A 337 -35.45 6.48 15.41
N THR A 338 -35.87 7.27 16.42
CA THR A 338 -37.27 7.30 16.90
C THR A 338 -37.94 8.67 16.74
N GLU A 339 -37.19 9.77 16.77
CA GLU A 339 -37.70 11.12 16.48
C GLU A 339 -38.38 11.22 15.10
N ARG A 340 -37.91 10.45 14.13
CA ARG A 340 -38.53 10.26 12.82
C ARG A 340 -38.43 8.77 12.47
N PRO A 341 -39.48 7.97 12.74
CA PRO A 341 -39.45 6.53 12.47
C PRO A 341 -39.09 6.22 11.01
N ASN A 342 -38.33 5.15 10.79
CA ASN A 342 -37.80 4.73 9.48
C ASN A 342 -36.72 5.67 8.89
N TYR A 343 -36.04 6.44 9.74
CA TYR A 343 -34.93 7.29 9.35
C TYR A 343 -33.85 7.26 10.43
N LEU A 344 -32.59 7.29 10.00
CA LEU A 344 -31.50 7.76 10.86
C LEU A 344 -31.46 9.28 10.81
N ARG A 345 -31.80 9.92 11.91
CA ARG A 345 -31.65 11.36 12.09
C ARG A 345 -30.31 11.68 12.74
N LEU A 346 -29.52 12.53 12.10
CA LEU A 346 -28.29 13.10 12.66
C LEU A 346 -28.47 14.57 13.05
N HIS A 347 -27.98 14.92 14.23
CA HIS A 347 -27.86 16.29 14.74
C HIS A 347 -26.40 16.73 14.67
N GLY A 348 -25.98 17.25 13.51
CA GLY A 348 -24.58 17.60 13.28
C GLY A 348 -23.96 18.43 14.41
N GLY A 349 -22.87 17.92 14.99
CA GLY A 349 -22.10 18.60 16.04
C GLY A 349 -21.18 19.70 15.52
N PRO A 350 -20.37 20.32 16.39
CA PRO A 350 -19.53 21.47 16.06
C PRO A 350 -18.29 21.13 15.23
N TYR A 351 -17.96 19.85 15.08
CA TYR A 351 -16.72 19.39 14.45
C TYR A 351 -16.98 18.89 13.04
N ASN A 352 -16.28 19.47 12.07
CA ASN A 352 -16.25 18.95 10.71
C ASN A 352 -15.33 17.72 10.59
N LEU A 353 -15.29 17.14 9.40
CA LEU A 353 -14.57 15.90 9.11
C LEU A 353 -13.04 15.99 9.28
N SER A 354 -12.43 17.18 9.20
CA SER A 354 -10.97 17.35 9.37
C SER A 354 -10.51 17.54 10.81
N VAL A 355 -11.43 17.61 11.78
CA VAL A 355 -11.05 17.79 13.18
C VAL A 355 -10.68 16.42 13.79
N PRO A 356 -9.56 16.31 14.53
CA PRO A 356 -9.11 15.04 15.13
C PRO A 356 -10.03 14.49 16.24
N ALA A 357 -11.09 15.22 16.62
CA ALA A 357 -12.05 14.85 17.66
C ALA A 357 -13.12 13.85 17.14
N SER A 358 -14.26 13.79 17.83
CA SER A 358 -15.43 12.97 17.44
C SER A 358 -16.49 13.84 16.72
N PRO A 359 -16.49 13.89 15.37
CA PRO A 359 -17.57 14.47 14.59
C PRO A 359 -18.80 13.56 14.57
N THR A 360 -19.97 14.12 14.26
CA THR A 360 -21.20 13.34 14.07
C THR A 360 -21.13 12.57 12.76
N MET A 361 -20.55 11.37 12.83
CA MET A 361 -20.42 10.44 11.71
C MET A 361 -20.71 9.01 12.13
N PHE A 362 -21.21 8.22 11.18
CA PHE A 362 -21.45 6.79 11.34
C PHE A 362 -20.83 6.07 10.14
N LEU A 363 -19.94 5.14 10.43
CA LEU A 363 -19.03 4.52 9.47
C LEU A 363 -19.26 3.00 9.44
N ARG A 364 -19.06 2.38 8.27
CA ARG A 364 -18.98 0.93 8.08
C ARG A 364 -17.72 0.60 7.28
N LYS A 365 -17.15 -0.57 7.54
CA LYS A 365 -15.96 -1.07 6.84
C LYS A 365 -16.29 -1.29 5.36
N GLN A 366 -15.44 -0.81 4.46
CA GLN A 366 -15.45 -1.26 3.06
C GLN A 366 -14.88 -2.68 3.00
N THR A 367 -15.66 -3.63 2.48
CA THR A 367 -15.31 -5.06 2.44
C THR A 367 -15.02 -5.59 1.03
N HIS A 368 -15.26 -4.77 0.01
CA HIS A 368 -15.07 -5.14 -1.39
C HIS A 368 -14.38 -3.99 -2.15
N HIS A 369 -13.48 -4.32 -3.08
CA HIS A 369 -12.87 -3.32 -3.97
C HIS A 369 -13.93 -2.67 -4.87
N PHE A 370 -14.79 -3.50 -5.48
CA PHE A 370 -15.85 -3.06 -6.38
C PHE A 370 -17.19 -3.11 -5.67
N CYS A 371 -17.70 -1.93 -5.31
CA CYS A 371 -19.02 -1.79 -4.71
C CYS A 371 -19.60 -0.41 -4.97
N ARG A 372 -20.92 -0.27 -4.78
CA ARG A 372 -21.63 0.99 -4.84
C ARG A 372 -22.28 1.26 -3.49
N TRP A 373 -21.93 2.38 -2.90
CA TRP A 373 -22.54 2.92 -1.70
C TRP A 373 -23.58 3.97 -2.08
N GLU A 374 -24.81 3.81 -1.62
CA GLU A 374 -25.87 4.79 -1.83
C GLU A 374 -26.55 5.14 -0.51
N THR A 375 -26.93 6.41 -0.36
CA THR A 375 -27.74 6.86 0.77
C THR A 375 -28.73 7.93 0.32
N ARG A 376 -29.92 7.95 0.92
CA ARG A 376 -30.96 8.94 0.60
C ARG A 376 -31.13 9.95 1.73
N LEU A 377 -30.70 11.18 1.48
CA LEU A 377 -30.61 12.26 2.47
C LEU A 377 -31.68 13.34 2.25
N SER A 378 -32.46 13.61 3.30
CA SER A 378 -33.30 14.80 3.42
C SER A 378 -32.61 15.78 4.39
N PHE A 379 -32.11 16.88 3.86
CA PHE A 379 -31.42 17.91 4.65
C PHE A 379 -31.72 19.31 4.10
N GLU A 380 -32.30 20.15 4.95
CA GLU A 380 -32.57 21.56 4.66
C GLU A 380 -31.71 22.44 5.58
N PRO A 381 -30.43 22.67 5.23
CA PRO A 381 -29.56 23.45 6.10
C PRO A 381 -30.12 24.85 6.32
N THR A 382 -29.98 25.39 7.53
CA THR A 382 -30.44 26.74 7.88
C THR A 382 -29.31 27.76 7.84
N ALA A 383 -28.06 27.33 7.94
CA ALA A 383 -26.85 28.15 7.94
C ALA A 383 -25.80 27.67 6.91
N ALA A 384 -24.84 28.52 6.54
CA ALA A 384 -23.83 28.20 5.50
C ALA A 384 -22.72 27.28 6.02
N GLU A 385 -22.55 27.24 7.33
CA GLU A 385 -21.56 26.47 8.08
C GLU A 385 -21.99 25.01 8.29
N THR A 386 -23.22 24.65 7.89
CA THR A 386 -23.78 23.31 8.09
C THR A 386 -23.72 22.47 6.83
N GLU A 387 -23.37 21.20 6.99
CA GLU A 387 -23.27 20.22 5.92
C GLU A 387 -23.72 18.85 6.41
N ALA A 388 -24.37 18.07 5.55
CA ALA A 388 -24.63 16.66 5.79
C ALA A 388 -24.51 15.87 4.49
N GLY A 389 -24.03 14.63 4.57
CA GLY A 389 -23.70 13.86 3.38
C GLY A 389 -23.14 12.47 3.66
N THR A 390 -22.40 11.96 2.68
CA THR A 390 -21.70 10.67 2.74
C THR A 390 -20.20 10.85 2.51
N VAL A 391 -19.39 9.98 3.12
CA VAL A 391 -17.93 10.08 3.14
C VAL A 391 -17.27 8.72 2.84
N VAL A 392 -16.17 8.76 2.09
CA VAL A 392 -15.13 7.72 2.04
C VAL A 392 -14.02 8.17 2.97
N TRP A 393 -13.76 7.40 4.01
CA TRP A 393 -12.99 7.80 5.18
C TRP A 393 -11.81 6.85 5.42
N LEU A 394 -10.59 7.39 5.46
CA LEU A 394 -9.44 6.69 6.01
C LEU A 394 -9.05 7.27 7.37
N ASN A 395 -8.87 8.59 7.42
CA ASN A 395 -8.57 9.35 8.61
C ASN A 395 -8.92 10.84 8.39
N TYR A 396 -8.73 11.70 9.40
CA TYR A 396 -9.12 13.11 9.33
C TYR A 396 -8.22 14.00 8.45
N PHE A 397 -7.09 13.50 7.95
CA PHE A 397 -6.30 14.14 6.89
C PHE A 397 -6.66 13.63 5.50
N THR A 398 -7.06 12.36 5.40
CA THR A 398 -7.30 11.67 4.12
C THR A 398 -8.73 11.13 4.09
N TYR A 399 -9.64 11.91 3.51
CA TYR A 399 -11.04 11.53 3.28
C TYR A 399 -11.59 12.25 2.05
N SER A 400 -12.62 11.69 1.43
CA SER A 400 -13.38 12.36 0.37
C SER A 400 -14.87 12.33 0.70
N SER A 401 -15.58 13.45 0.53
CA SER A 401 -17.00 13.56 0.90
C SER A 401 -17.84 14.22 -0.19
N ILE A 402 -19.12 13.86 -0.22
CA ILE A 402 -20.15 14.56 -0.99
C ILE A 402 -21.31 14.88 -0.03
N GLY A 403 -21.72 16.15 0.03
CA GLY A 403 -22.73 16.61 0.98
C GLY A 403 -23.50 17.84 0.52
N ILE A 404 -24.64 18.08 1.18
CA ILE A 404 -25.54 19.20 0.91
C ILE A 404 -25.18 20.36 1.84
N ARG A 405 -25.01 21.55 1.27
CA ARG A 405 -24.88 22.84 1.98
C ARG A 405 -25.89 23.86 1.44
N LYS A 406 -25.87 25.07 1.99
CA LYS A 406 -26.55 26.24 1.41
C LYS A 406 -25.67 27.49 1.43
N ASP A 407 -26.10 28.45 0.63
CA ASP A 407 -25.68 29.85 0.73
C ASP A 407 -26.88 30.79 0.43
N GLY A 408 -26.61 32.06 0.13
CA GLY A 408 -27.64 33.05 -0.20
C GLY A 408 -28.43 32.77 -1.48
N LYS A 409 -28.00 31.82 -2.33
CA LYS A 409 -28.67 31.44 -3.58
C LYS A 409 -29.44 30.13 -3.47
N GLY A 410 -29.40 29.46 -2.33
CA GLY A 410 -30.10 28.20 -2.09
C GLY A 410 -29.17 27.03 -1.76
N ARG A 411 -29.68 25.80 -1.93
CA ARG A 411 -28.94 24.56 -1.66
C ARG A 411 -27.94 24.26 -2.78
N PHE A 412 -26.86 23.58 -2.43
CA PHE A 412 -25.89 23.05 -3.37
C PHE A 412 -25.25 21.76 -2.83
N ILE A 413 -24.79 20.90 -3.72
CA ILE A 413 -23.93 19.77 -3.42
C ILE A 413 -22.48 20.23 -3.47
N ARG A 414 -21.70 19.85 -2.47
CA ARG A 414 -20.25 20.01 -2.40
C ARG A 414 -19.58 18.65 -2.43
N PHE A 415 -18.67 18.45 -3.39
CA PHE A 415 -17.72 17.35 -3.39
C PHE A 415 -16.35 17.87 -2.94
N ARG A 416 -15.80 17.24 -1.91
CA ARG A 416 -14.46 17.51 -1.38
C ARG A 416 -13.60 16.27 -1.59
N PRO A 417 -12.67 16.25 -2.55
CA PRO A 417 -11.74 15.13 -2.72
C PRO A 417 -10.65 15.15 -1.64
N SER A 418 -10.03 13.99 -1.36
CA SER A 418 -8.85 13.90 -0.49
C SER A 418 -7.64 14.61 -1.09
N LYS A 419 -7.61 14.74 -2.42
CA LYS A 419 -6.60 15.49 -3.18
C LYS A 419 -7.27 16.24 -4.33
N GLY A 420 -7.01 17.55 -4.42
CA GLY A 420 -7.55 18.42 -5.48
C GLY A 420 -8.56 19.45 -4.96
N ASP A 421 -9.18 20.17 -5.89
CA ASP A 421 -10.09 21.27 -5.57
C ASP A 421 -11.51 20.79 -5.26
N THR A 422 -12.17 21.53 -4.37
CA THR A 422 -13.59 21.31 -4.04
C THR A 422 -14.47 21.71 -5.23
N VAL A 423 -15.45 20.87 -5.56
CA VAL A 423 -16.41 21.12 -6.65
C VAL A 423 -17.80 21.32 -6.06
N GLU A 424 -18.52 22.34 -6.54
CA GLU A 424 -19.86 22.67 -6.08
C GLU A 424 -20.87 22.71 -7.23
N ARG A 425 -22.07 22.17 -7.02
CA ARG A 425 -23.16 22.17 -7.99
C ARG A 425 -24.48 22.57 -7.34
N ARG A 426 -25.25 23.43 -7.99
CA ARG A 426 -26.56 23.84 -7.49
C ARG A 426 -27.53 22.66 -7.53
N LEU A 427 -28.41 22.64 -6.54
CA LEU A 427 -29.56 21.73 -6.51
C LEU A 427 -30.79 22.49 -6.96
N ASP A 428 -31.56 21.87 -7.85
CA ASP A 428 -32.79 22.44 -8.39
C ASP A 428 -34.00 22.21 -7.46
N THR A 429 -33.91 21.18 -6.61
CA THR A 429 -34.97 20.72 -5.73
C THR A 429 -34.68 20.93 -4.25
N LYS A 430 -35.74 20.99 -3.45
CA LYS A 430 -35.66 20.93 -1.98
C LYS A 430 -35.90 19.52 -1.43
N THR A 431 -36.14 18.54 -2.29
CA THR A 431 -36.45 17.17 -1.90
C THR A 431 -35.21 16.44 -1.36
N ALA A 432 -35.44 15.19 -0.95
CA ALA A 432 -34.37 14.28 -0.58
C ALA A 432 -33.50 13.98 -1.82
N VAL A 433 -32.18 13.94 -1.61
CA VAL A 433 -31.18 13.66 -2.64
C VAL A 433 -30.56 12.30 -2.35
N THR A 434 -30.41 11.47 -3.38
CA THR A 434 -29.60 10.25 -3.26
C THR A 434 -28.15 10.58 -3.56
N LEU A 435 -27.25 10.26 -2.64
CA LEU A 435 -25.81 10.40 -2.80
C LEU A 435 -25.23 9.01 -3.10
N THR A 436 -24.36 8.94 -4.11
CA THR A 436 -23.79 7.70 -4.64
C THR A 436 -22.28 7.79 -4.65
N VAL A 437 -21.62 6.71 -4.21
CA VAL A 437 -20.18 6.50 -4.35
C VAL A 437 -19.95 5.16 -5.05
N ASP A 438 -19.32 5.18 -6.23
CA ASP A 438 -18.81 3.96 -6.87
C ASP A 438 -17.37 3.75 -6.45
N CYS A 439 -17.10 2.62 -5.80
CA CYS A 439 -15.79 2.16 -5.39
C CYS A 439 -15.25 1.15 -6.42
N GLY A 440 -13.98 1.30 -6.83
CA GLY A 440 -13.33 0.38 -7.75
C GLY A 440 -11.85 0.72 -7.94
N THR A 441 -11.45 0.95 -9.20
CA THR A 441 -10.11 1.46 -9.54
C THR A 441 -9.91 2.93 -9.14
N GLU A 442 -11.01 3.61 -8.83
CA GLU A 442 -11.10 4.92 -8.22
C GLU A 442 -12.42 5.00 -7.42
N TYR A 443 -12.57 6.05 -6.62
CA TYR A 443 -13.83 6.40 -5.98
C TYR A 443 -14.50 7.51 -6.77
N ARG A 444 -15.69 7.27 -7.34
CA ARG A 444 -16.47 8.26 -8.07
C ARG A 444 -17.65 8.71 -7.23
N PHE A 445 -17.91 10.01 -7.18
CA PHE A 445 -18.94 10.62 -6.37
C PHE A 445 -20.02 11.24 -7.27
N GLY A 446 -21.28 10.98 -6.95
CA GLY A 446 -22.41 11.50 -7.69
C GLY A 446 -23.66 11.64 -6.85
N TYR A 447 -24.69 12.25 -7.45
CA TYR A 447 -25.96 12.47 -6.79
C TYR A 447 -27.15 12.38 -7.75
N ARG A 448 -28.35 12.19 -7.19
CA ARG A 448 -29.64 12.22 -7.90
C ARG A 448 -30.67 13.02 -7.11
N GLU A 449 -31.35 13.95 -7.77
CA GLU A 449 -32.44 14.72 -7.16
C GLU A 449 -33.81 14.03 -7.29
N ASP A 450 -33.94 13.13 -8.27
CA ASP A 450 -35.09 12.26 -8.49
C ASP A 450 -34.64 10.78 -8.49
N THR A 451 -35.48 9.87 -8.00
CA THR A 451 -35.18 8.44 -7.97
C THR A 451 -35.15 7.80 -9.36
N HIS A 452 -35.67 8.48 -10.39
CA HIS A 452 -35.75 7.97 -11.76
C HIS A 452 -34.69 8.54 -12.72
N SER A 453 -33.84 9.48 -12.27
CA SER A 453 -32.81 10.09 -13.11
C SER A 453 -31.49 9.32 -13.07
N ASP A 454 -30.64 9.52 -14.08
CA ASP A 454 -29.25 9.05 -14.05
C ASP A 454 -28.45 9.75 -12.93
N VAL A 455 -27.33 9.13 -12.54
CA VAL A 455 -26.39 9.73 -11.57
C VAL A 455 -25.67 10.91 -12.19
N HIS A 456 -25.76 12.08 -11.57
CA HIS A 456 -24.92 13.22 -11.87
C HIS A 456 -23.57 13.07 -11.16
N TRP A 457 -22.55 12.63 -11.89
CA TRP A 457 -21.18 12.51 -11.39
C TRP A 457 -20.53 13.89 -11.24
N ILE A 458 -20.00 14.19 -10.04
CA ILE A 458 -19.40 15.48 -9.71
C ILE A 458 -17.87 15.43 -9.65
N GLY A 459 -17.28 14.27 -9.39
CA GLY A 459 -15.83 14.07 -9.40
C GLY A 459 -15.41 12.67 -8.98
N SER A 460 -14.11 12.42 -9.01
CA SER A 460 -13.49 11.16 -8.57
C SER A 460 -12.17 11.38 -7.86
N VAL A 461 -11.67 10.33 -7.21
CA VAL A 461 -10.34 10.28 -6.58
C VAL A 461 -9.73 8.90 -6.77
N SER A 462 -8.44 8.85 -7.11
CA SER A 462 -7.72 7.59 -7.28
C SER A 462 -7.50 6.88 -5.95
N ASN A 463 -7.31 5.56 -5.98
CA ASN A 463 -7.00 4.77 -4.80
C ASN A 463 -5.75 5.29 -4.07
N ASN A 464 -4.68 5.63 -4.81
CA ASN A 464 -3.45 6.20 -4.24
C ASN A 464 -3.68 7.53 -3.49
N ALA A 465 -4.56 8.40 -4.02
CA ALA A 465 -4.92 9.64 -3.33
C ALA A 465 -5.84 9.39 -2.12
N ALA A 466 -6.64 8.32 -2.15
CA ALA A 466 -7.45 7.91 -1.03
C ALA A 466 -6.59 7.26 0.08
N THR A 467 -5.56 6.48 -0.25
CA THR A 467 -4.70 5.77 0.71
C THR A 467 -3.47 6.55 1.16
N ALA A 468 -3.34 7.82 0.77
CA ALA A 468 -2.19 8.66 1.09
C ALA A 468 -1.87 8.67 2.60
N ALA A 469 -0.59 8.47 2.91
CA ALA A 469 -0.09 8.46 4.28
C ALA A 469 -0.33 9.82 4.97
N PRO A 470 -0.75 9.84 6.24
CA PRO A 470 -0.94 11.06 6.99
C PRO A 470 0.41 11.69 7.34
N PRO A 471 0.48 13.02 7.53
CA PRO A 471 1.73 13.69 7.91
C PRO A 471 2.22 13.33 9.32
N VAL A 472 1.33 12.78 10.16
CA VAL A 472 1.62 12.29 11.51
C VAL A 472 0.77 11.05 11.78
N GLY A 473 1.32 10.09 12.50
CA GLY A 473 0.64 8.82 12.79
C GLY A 473 0.94 7.74 11.74
N ALA A 474 0.06 6.78 11.56
CA ALA A 474 0.23 5.69 10.60
C ALA A 474 -1.12 5.18 10.05
N ASN A 475 -1.11 4.62 8.84
CA ASN A 475 -2.29 4.00 8.22
C ASN A 475 -2.40 2.52 8.62
N PHE A 476 -2.89 2.26 9.83
CA PHE A 476 -3.16 0.90 10.30
C PHE A 476 -4.60 0.43 10.07
N THR A 477 -5.45 1.32 9.55
CA THR A 477 -6.87 1.12 9.26
C THR A 477 -7.09 0.78 7.78
N GLY A 478 -8.35 0.66 7.38
CA GLY A 478 -8.77 0.60 5.98
C GLY A 478 -9.91 1.55 5.71
N MET A 479 -10.33 1.66 4.45
CA MET A 479 -11.41 2.54 4.04
C MET A 479 -12.73 2.19 4.72
N MET A 480 -13.39 3.23 5.20
CA MET A 480 -14.73 3.19 5.75
C MET A 480 -15.66 4.03 4.86
N LEU A 481 -16.90 3.57 4.71
CA LEU A 481 -17.98 4.28 4.05
C LEU A 481 -18.95 4.77 5.12
N GLY A 482 -19.47 5.98 5.02
CA GLY A 482 -20.35 6.44 6.07
C GLY A 482 -21.13 7.71 5.84
N LEU A 483 -21.95 8.02 6.82
CA LEU A 483 -22.89 9.14 6.85
C LEU A 483 -22.37 10.18 7.84
N TYR A 484 -22.57 11.46 7.56
CA TYR A 484 -22.16 12.52 8.47
C TYR A 484 -23.09 13.73 8.46
N ALA A 485 -23.01 14.51 9.53
CA ALA A 485 -23.54 15.87 9.60
C ALA A 485 -22.65 16.73 10.51
N PHE A 486 -22.45 18.01 10.20
CA PHE A 486 -21.74 18.93 11.09
C PHE A 486 -22.16 20.39 10.87
N GLY A 487 -21.95 21.22 11.89
CA GLY A 487 -21.94 22.67 11.79
C GLY A 487 -20.56 23.19 12.24
N GLU A 488 -19.86 23.93 11.39
CA GLU A 488 -18.49 24.36 11.69
C GLU A 488 -18.44 25.26 12.94
N ARG A 489 -17.98 24.70 14.07
CA ARG A 489 -17.94 25.31 15.42
C ARG A 489 -19.31 25.59 16.06
N GLN A 490 -20.39 25.03 15.53
CA GLN A 490 -21.74 25.17 16.07
C GLN A 490 -22.61 23.94 15.77
N ARG A 491 -23.68 23.72 16.53
CA ARG A 491 -24.61 22.62 16.25
C ARG A 491 -25.47 22.92 15.00
N CYS A 492 -25.71 21.93 14.16
CA CYS A 492 -26.78 21.96 13.16
C CYS A 492 -28.16 22.03 13.84
N LEU A 493 -28.90 23.11 13.60
CA LEU A 493 -30.30 23.20 14.04
C LEU A 493 -31.25 22.44 13.11
N ALA A 494 -30.91 22.31 11.84
CA ALA A 494 -31.62 21.45 10.89
C ALA A 494 -31.14 19.99 11.06
N PRO A 495 -32.04 19.02 11.25
CA PRO A 495 -31.67 17.61 11.27
C PRO A 495 -31.34 17.11 9.85
N ALA A 496 -30.39 16.18 9.76
CA ALA A 496 -30.10 15.42 8.54
C ALA A 496 -30.76 14.04 8.65
N ASP A 497 -31.77 13.79 7.82
CA ASP A 497 -32.57 12.57 7.87
C ASP A 497 -32.18 11.62 6.72
N PHE A 498 -31.59 10.48 7.05
CA PHE A 498 -31.21 9.43 6.11
C PHE A 498 -32.28 8.34 6.09
N ALA A 499 -32.89 8.09 4.93
CA ALA A 499 -34.00 7.13 4.80
C ALA A 499 -33.53 5.69 4.61
N MET A 500 -32.39 5.53 3.94
CA MET A 500 -31.78 4.23 3.67
C MET A 500 -30.30 4.43 3.39
N THR A 501 -29.54 3.36 3.58
CA THR A 501 -28.17 3.25 3.09
C THR A 501 -27.94 1.84 2.57
N GLU A 502 -27.26 1.71 1.43
CA GLU A 502 -27.03 0.44 0.76
C GLU A 502 -25.58 0.36 0.31
N ASN A 503 -25.00 -0.84 0.42
CA ASN A 503 -23.72 -1.19 -0.16
C ASN A 503 -23.91 -2.42 -1.04
N LEU A 504 -23.83 -2.25 -2.35
CA LEU A 504 -23.97 -3.30 -3.34
C LEU A 504 -22.60 -3.68 -3.88
N LYS A 505 -22.17 -4.93 -3.66
CA LYS A 505 -21.02 -5.49 -4.36
C LYS A 505 -21.32 -5.54 -5.86
N ILE A 506 -20.38 -5.05 -6.66
CA ILE A 506 -20.49 -5.06 -8.12
C ILE A 506 -19.54 -6.13 -8.64
N ASP A 507 -20.08 -7.25 -9.11
CA ASP A 507 -19.31 -8.26 -9.81
C ASP A 507 -19.05 -7.74 -11.23
N HIS A 508 -17.84 -7.22 -11.45
CA HIS A 508 -17.34 -6.67 -12.71
C HIS A 508 -18.26 -5.63 -13.37
N LEU A 509 -17.92 -4.34 -13.23
CA LEU A 509 -18.12 -3.46 -14.38
C LEU A 509 -17.34 -4.11 -15.51
N THR A 510 -18.04 -4.53 -16.57
CA THR A 510 -17.44 -4.63 -17.90
C THR A 510 -16.58 -3.38 -18.03
N PRO A 511 -15.28 -3.48 -18.29
CA PRO A 511 -14.57 -2.34 -18.82
C PRO A 511 -15.46 -1.83 -19.95
N ILE A 512 -15.80 -0.55 -19.95
CA ILE A 512 -16.22 0.09 -21.18
C ILE A 512 -15.14 -0.33 -22.17
N SER A 513 -15.51 -1.16 -23.15
CA SER A 513 -14.53 -1.70 -24.06
C SER A 513 -13.86 -0.51 -24.72
N ASP A 514 -12.52 -0.51 -24.72
CA ASP A 514 -11.71 0.30 -25.61
C ASP A 514 -11.88 -0.21 -27.07
N ASP A 515 -13.13 -0.42 -27.51
CA ASP A 515 -13.47 -0.69 -28.90
C ASP A 515 -13.39 0.58 -29.77
N ALA A 516 -12.80 1.66 -29.23
CA ALA A 516 -12.43 2.84 -30.00
C ALA A 516 -11.10 2.68 -30.76
N GLU A 517 -10.25 1.69 -30.46
CA GLU A 517 -8.92 1.56 -31.10
C GLU A 517 -8.80 0.44 -32.15
N GLN A 518 -9.80 -0.41 -32.36
CA GLN A 518 -9.73 -1.45 -33.40
C GLN A 518 -9.91 -0.94 -34.84
N VAL A 519 -10.24 0.34 -35.04
CA VAL A 519 -10.57 0.90 -36.37
C VAL A 519 -9.32 1.41 -37.13
N THR A 520 -8.16 1.55 -36.51
CA THR A 520 -7.03 2.28 -37.14
C THR A 520 -6.09 1.46 -38.02
N ASP A 521 -6.11 0.13 -37.92
CA ASP A 521 -5.13 -0.76 -38.60
C ASP A 521 -5.73 -1.66 -39.70
N ASP A 522 -7.00 -1.44 -40.09
CA ASP A 522 -7.57 -2.08 -41.28
C ASP A 522 -6.91 -1.51 -42.56
N TRP A 523 -6.31 -2.38 -43.36
CA TRP A 523 -5.63 -2.04 -44.60
C TRP A 523 -6.40 -2.51 -45.85
N SER A 524 -7.58 -3.10 -45.66
CA SER A 524 -8.45 -3.53 -46.76
C SER A 524 -9.00 -2.29 -47.51
N GLY A 525 -8.34 -1.92 -48.60
CA GLY A 525 -8.73 -0.79 -49.45
C GLY A 525 -7.67 0.29 -49.70
N LEU A 526 -6.47 0.18 -49.10
CA LEU A 526 -5.39 1.15 -49.33
C LEU A 526 -4.59 0.83 -50.62
N SER A 527 -4.41 1.84 -51.47
CA SER A 527 -3.71 1.77 -52.77
C SER A 527 -2.21 2.11 -52.71
N ASP A 528 -1.72 2.73 -51.62
CA ASP A 528 -0.31 3.04 -51.42
C ASP A 528 0.48 1.81 -50.90
N PRO A 529 1.44 1.27 -51.68
CA PRO A 529 2.24 0.11 -51.27
C PRO A 529 3.08 0.34 -50.01
N THR A 530 3.49 1.59 -49.75
CA THR A 530 4.42 1.93 -48.66
C THR A 530 3.71 1.92 -47.31
N GLU A 531 2.56 2.58 -47.24
CA GLU A 531 1.72 2.63 -46.04
C GLU A 531 1.10 1.27 -45.71
N ARG A 532 0.72 0.50 -46.74
CA ARG A 532 0.26 -0.88 -46.56
C ARG A 532 1.35 -1.79 -45.97
N ARG A 533 2.60 -1.64 -46.42
CA ARG A 533 3.74 -2.38 -45.86
C ARG A 533 4.05 -1.95 -44.42
N ARG A 534 3.89 -0.67 -44.08
CA ARG A 534 4.10 -0.12 -42.74
C ARG A 534 3.08 -0.69 -41.72
N ARG A 535 1.80 -0.70 -42.08
CA ARG A 535 0.72 -1.26 -41.23
C ARG A 535 0.81 -2.78 -41.12
N GLN A 536 1.13 -3.47 -42.22
CA GLN A 536 1.37 -4.92 -42.20
C GLN A 536 2.56 -5.28 -41.29
N ASN A 537 3.64 -4.49 -41.30
CA ASN A 537 4.78 -4.71 -40.42
C ASN A 537 4.44 -4.49 -38.93
N ARG A 538 3.61 -3.50 -38.59
CA ARG A 538 3.09 -3.32 -37.22
C ARG A 538 2.26 -4.51 -36.75
N ILE A 539 1.37 -5.02 -37.59
CA ILE A 539 0.55 -6.21 -37.29
C ILE A 539 1.47 -7.44 -37.10
N ASN A 540 2.44 -7.62 -37.99
CA ASN A 540 3.38 -8.74 -37.92
C ASN A 540 4.29 -8.68 -36.69
N GLN A 541 4.76 -7.50 -36.28
CA GLN A 541 5.53 -7.31 -35.05
C GLN A 541 4.68 -7.55 -33.80
N ARG A 542 3.43 -7.06 -33.74
CA ARG A 542 2.51 -7.36 -32.64
C ARG A 542 2.22 -8.87 -32.55
N ALA A 543 2.00 -9.52 -33.68
CA ALA A 543 1.81 -10.98 -33.74
C ALA A 543 3.08 -11.76 -33.37
N TYR A 544 4.27 -11.27 -33.72
CA TYR A 544 5.55 -11.84 -33.33
C TYR A 544 5.78 -11.73 -31.80
N ARG A 545 5.56 -10.54 -31.22
CA ARG A 545 5.63 -10.31 -29.76
C ARG A 545 4.63 -11.20 -29.00
N LYS A 546 3.41 -11.35 -29.52
CA LYS A 546 2.38 -12.25 -28.96
C LYS A 546 2.77 -13.74 -29.05
N ARG A 547 3.40 -14.16 -30.15
CA ARG A 547 3.93 -15.53 -30.32
C ARG A 547 5.12 -15.82 -29.41
N LYS A 548 6.02 -14.86 -29.20
CA LYS A 548 7.16 -14.99 -28.27
C LYS A 548 6.65 -15.12 -26.82
N ARG A 549 5.64 -14.33 -26.42
CA ARG A 549 4.94 -14.45 -25.11
C ARG A 549 4.21 -15.79 -24.90
N MET A 550 3.68 -16.40 -25.97
CA MET A 550 3.03 -17.72 -25.87
C MET A 550 4.02 -18.89 -25.89
N SER A 551 5.19 -18.72 -26.51
CA SER A 551 6.24 -19.74 -26.57
C SER A 551 7.03 -19.85 -25.27
N SER A 552 7.07 -18.80 -24.43
CA SER A 552 7.73 -18.85 -23.12
C SER A 552 6.87 -19.51 -22.03
N ASN A 553 5.63 -19.92 -22.36
CA ASN A 553 4.64 -20.47 -21.42
C ASN A 553 4.25 -21.94 -21.70
N LYS A 554 5.02 -22.65 -22.54
CA LYS A 554 4.80 -24.08 -22.82
C LYS A 554 6.13 -24.84 -22.84
N ASP A 555 6.61 -25.26 -21.68
CA ASP A 555 7.49 -26.43 -21.56
C ASP A 555 7.41 -27.04 -20.16
N VAL A 556 6.29 -27.69 -19.85
CA VAL A 556 6.25 -28.87 -18.97
C VAL A 556 5.07 -29.72 -19.40
N HIS A 557 5.28 -30.93 -19.95
CA HIS A 557 4.43 -32.11 -19.71
C HIS A 557 5.13 -33.41 -20.19
N PRO A 558 4.72 -34.59 -19.67
CA PRO A 558 5.62 -35.63 -19.17
C PRO A 558 5.88 -36.77 -20.17
N LYS A 559 6.99 -37.52 -19.98
CA LYS A 559 7.21 -38.81 -20.66
C LYS A 559 7.35 -39.97 -19.68
N SER A 560 6.61 -41.03 -20.04
CA SER A 560 6.42 -42.33 -19.42
C SER A 560 7.69 -43.14 -19.16
N LEU A 561 7.65 -43.96 -18.10
CA LEU A 561 8.60 -45.02 -17.73
C LEU A 561 8.49 -46.27 -18.61
N VAL A 562 9.58 -47.06 -18.66
CA VAL A 562 9.77 -48.53 -18.82
C VAL A 562 11.09 -48.85 -19.60
N PRO A 563 11.86 -49.95 -19.28
CA PRO A 563 13.29 -49.83 -18.96
C PRO A 563 14.36 -50.71 -19.70
N ARG A 564 15.65 -50.31 -19.52
CA ARG A 564 16.96 -51.06 -19.54
C ARG A 564 17.49 -51.64 -20.90
N PRO A 565 18.82 -51.98 -21.09
CA PRO A 565 19.98 -52.08 -20.16
C PRO A 565 21.37 -51.50 -20.64
N ARG A 566 22.36 -51.52 -19.71
CA ARG A 566 23.88 -51.57 -19.78
C ARG A 566 24.60 -51.14 -21.09
N SER A 567 25.69 -50.35 -21.12
CA SER A 567 27.02 -50.53 -20.47
C SER A 567 27.99 -49.35 -20.79
N THR A 568 28.99 -49.08 -19.91
CA THR A 568 30.36 -48.51 -20.11
C THR A 568 30.51 -47.19 -20.92
N SER A 569 31.29 -46.16 -20.59
CA SER A 569 32.49 -45.94 -19.76
C SER A 569 32.81 -44.42 -19.76
N THR A 570 33.35 -43.92 -18.64
CA THR A 570 34.32 -42.81 -18.46
C THR A 570 34.36 -41.60 -19.42
N VAL A 571 34.22 -40.37 -18.87
CA VAL A 571 35.21 -39.26 -18.88
C VAL A 571 34.64 -38.05 -18.11
N GLN A 572 35.49 -37.39 -17.32
CA GLN A 572 35.21 -36.18 -16.53
C GLN A 572 35.13 -34.93 -17.42
N SER A 573 34.19 -34.04 -17.13
CA SER A 573 34.39 -32.58 -17.22
C SER A 573 33.33 -31.85 -16.38
N GLN A 574 33.78 -30.94 -15.53
CA GLN A 574 32.96 -29.99 -14.79
C GLN A 574 32.33 -29.00 -15.76
N ASP A 575 31.02 -28.75 -15.64
CA ASP A 575 30.37 -27.61 -16.28
C ASP A 575 29.56 -26.82 -15.25
N ARG A 576 29.87 -25.52 -15.19
CA ARG A 576 29.18 -24.51 -14.37
C ARG A 576 27.94 -24.08 -15.16
N SER A 577 26.75 -24.31 -14.60
CA SER A 577 25.50 -23.82 -15.17
C SER A 577 25.39 -22.30 -14.99
N SER A 578 25.24 -21.63 -16.13
CA SER A 578 24.90 -20.24 -16.36
C SER A 578 23.61 -19.80 -15.64
N GLN A 579 23.67 -18.68 -14.93
CA GLN A 579 22.52 -17.92 -14.45
C GLN A 579 22.02 -17.01 -15.58
N ASP A 580 20.74 -17.13 -15.92
CA ASP A 580 20.04 -16.18 -16.80
C ASP A 580 19.59 -14.97 -15.96
N ASN A 581 20.08 -13.78 -16.33
CA ASN A 581 19.66 -12.49 -15.78
C ASN A 581 18.35 -12.02 -16.45
N PRO A 582 17.37 -11.49 -15.70
CA PRO A 582 16.18 -10.85 -16.28
C PRO A 582 16.51 -9.45 -16.82
N GLU A 583 16.10 -9.18 -18.07
CA GLU A 583 16.15 -7.87 -18.74
C GLU A 583 15.35 -6.81 -17.94
N VAL A 584 15.98 -5.66 -17.67
CA VAL A 584 15.43 -4.53 -16.94
C VAL A 584 15.17 -3.39 -17.92
N SER A 585 13.90 -3.07 -18.16
CA SER A 585 13.48 -1.88 -18.91
C SER A 585 13.34 -0.69 -17.94
N PHE A 586 13.86 0.47 -18.36
CA PHE A 586 13.82 1.72 -17.60
C PHE A 586 12.35 2.23 -17.53
N CYS A 587 12.03 3.02 -16.50
CA CYS A 587 10.72 3.65 -16.23
C CYS A 587 9.68 2.81 -15.46
N ARG A 588 9.79 2.73 -14.12
CA ARG A 588 8.62 2.40 -13.27
C ARG A 588 8.30 3.36 -12.12
N ASN A 589 9.23 4.20 -11.63
CA ASN A 589 8.89 5.27 -10.69
C ASN A 589 9.99 6.34 -10.54
N PRO A 590 9.94 7.45 -11.28
CA PRO A 590 10.96 8.52 -11.21
C PRO A 590 11.06 9.18 -9.82
N GLU A 591 9.95 9.31 -9.10
CA GLU A 591 9.90 9.98 -7.79
C GLU A 591 10.56 9.15 -6.68
N LEU A 592 10.36 7.82 -6.69
CA LEU A 592 11.01 6.91 -5.74
C LEU A 592 12.53 6.85 -5.93
N LEU A 593 12.99 6.84 -7.19
CA LEU A 593 14.41 6.86 -7.50
C LEU A 593 15.04 8.17 -7.03
N GLN A 594 14.37 9.30 -7.28
CA GLN A 594 14.84 10.62 -6.86
C GLN A 594 14.99 10.72 -5.33
N ASP A 595 14.02 10.21 -4.56
CA ASP A 595 14.08 10.22 -3.09
C ASP A 595 15.21 9.34 -2.53
N ILE A 596 15.44 8.16 -3.11
CA ILE A 596 16.56 7.28 -2.74
C ILE A 596 17.90 7.98 -3.04
N LEU A 597 18.02 8.63 -4.19
CA LEU A 597 19.22 9.35 -4.61
C LEU A 597 19.46 10.63 -3.77
N VAL A 598 18.41 11.29 -3.29
CA VAL A 598 18.50 12.43 -2.35
C VAL A 598 19.03 11.97 -0.99
N ARG A 599 18.41 10.93 -0.40
CA ARG A 599 18.83 10.38 0.90
C ARG A 599 20.26 9.84 0.87
N PHE A 600 20.65 9.19 -0.23
CA PHE A 600 22.03 8.74 -0.40
C PHE A 600 23.02 9.90 -0.44
N ALA A 601 22.72 10.98 -1.16
CA ALA A 601 23.60 12.15 -1.22
C ALA A 601 23.72 12.88 0.12
N GLU A 602 22.63 12.96 0.89
CA GLU A 602 22.66 13.49 2.27
C GLU A 602 23.56 12.64 3.17
N SER A 603 23.42 11.30 3.12
CA SER A 603 24.29 10.37 3.84
C SER A 603 25.77 10.52 3.46
N ALA A 604 26.07 10.62 2.16
CA ALA A 604 27.43 10.80 1.68
C ALA A 604 28.03 12.16 2.13
N TYR A 605 27.23 13.22 2.12
CA TYR A 605 27.65 14.55 2.58
C TYR A 605 27.89 14.58 4.10
N GLU A 606 27.04 13.94 4.90
CA GLU A 606 27.23 13.82 6.35
C GLU A 606 28.52 13.05 6.69
N SER A 607 28.80 11.96 5.97
CA SER A 607 30.02 11.18 6.12
C SER A 607 31.27 11.99 5.75
N TYR A 608 31.23 12.77 4.66
CA TYR A 608 32.29 13.72 4.32
C TYR A 608 32.47 14.80 5.39
N ALA A 609 31.38 15.41 5.88
CA ALA A 609 31.43 16.47 6.89
C ALA A 609 31.96 15.98 8.25
N ARG A 610 31.81 14.69 8.56
CA ARG A 610 32.37 14.05 9.76
C ARG A 610 33.82 13.57 9.59
N GLY A 611 34.40 13.73 8.40
CA GLY A 611 35.78 13.33 8.10
C GLY A 611 35.97 11.82 7.92
N ASP A 612 34.89 11.08 7.65
CA ASP A 612 34.88 9.61 7.51
C ASP A 612 34.22 9.16 6.19
N PRO A 613 34.74 9.57 5.01
CA PRO A 613 34.20 9.15 3.72
C PRO A 613 34.52 7.66 3.46
N THR A 614 33.49 6.84 3.24
CA THR A 614 33.66 5.43 2.84
C THR A 614 33.86 5.28 1.33
N ALA A 615 34.60 4.25 0.90
CA ALA A 615 34.80 3.95 -0.52
C ALA A 615 33.49 3.58 -1.24
N ASP A 616 32.52 3.01 -0.51
CA ASP A 616 31.19 2.67 -1.01
C ASP A 616 30.37 3.92 -1.38
N HIS A 617 30.62 5.07 -0.71
CA HIS A 617 29.98 6.32 -1.10
C HIS A 617 30.40 6.76 -2.52
N LEU A 618 31.68 6.62 -2.87
CA LEU A 618 32.19 7.09 -4.16
C LEU A 618 31.50 6.39 -5.34
N MET A 619 31.29 5.08 -5.24
CA MET A 619 30.78 4.25 -6.34
C MET A 619 29.30 4.50 -6.65
N THR A 620 28.50 4.79 -5.63
CA THR A 620 27.08 5.12 -5.81
C THR A 620 26.90 6.61 -6.10
N LEU A 621 27.77 7.49 -5.56
CA LEU A 621 27.72 8.93 -5.78
C LEU A 621 28.01 9.33 -7.23
N THR A 622 28.94 8.65 -7.91
CA THR A 622 29.20 8.90 -9.33
C THR A 622 27.97 8.63 -10.20
N LYS A 623 27.23 7.55 -9.91
CA LYS A 623 25.98 7.19 -10.61
C LYS A 623 24.86 8.18 -10.32
N VAL A 624 24.71 8.58 -9.06
CA VAL A 624 23.75 9.61 -8.63
C VAL A 624 24.01 10.94 -9.35
N ASN A 625 25.28 11.34 -9.50
CA ASN A 625 25.65 12.60 -10.14
C ASN A 625 25.28 12.62 -11.63
N VAL A 626 25.45 11.50 -12.35
CA VAL A 626 25.06 11.39 -13.76
C VAL A 626 23.53 11.48 -13.91
N PHE A 627 22.77 10.79 -13.07
CA PHE A 627 21.30 10.86 -13.11
C PHE A 627 20.80 12.28 -12.85
N ARG A 628 21.31 12.95 -11.81
CA ARG A 628 20.98 14.35 -11.49
C ARG A 628 21.35 15.29 -12.62
N ALA A 629 22.49 15.07 -13.28
CA ALA A 629 22.94 15.86 -14.40
C ALA A 629 21.94 15.83 -15.57
N PHE A 630 21.41 14.66 -15.91
CA PHE A 630 20.40 14.53 -16.96
C PHE A 630 19.07 15.20 -16.60
N ALA A 631 18.57 14.98 -15.38
CA ALA A 631 17.36 15.64 -14.89
C ALA A 631 17.49 17.18 -14.92
N GLN A 632 18.63 17.71 -14.50
CA GLN A 632 18.90 19.15 -14.48
C GLN A 632 19.02 19.74 -15.90
N ASN A 633 19.68 19.05 -16.83
CA ASN A 633 19.78 19.49 -18.22
C ASN A 633 18.40 19.49 -18.92
N LEU A 634 17.54 18.49 -18.69
CA LEU A 634 16.17 18.47 -19.22
C LEU A 634 15.32 19.64 -18.70
N ARG A 635 15.41 19.94 -17.40
CA ARG A 635 14.70 21.09 -16.81
C ARG A 635 15.13 22.42 -17.44
N LEU A 636 16.42 22.59 -17.74
CA LEU A 636 16.94 23.79 -18.41
C LEU A 636 16.48 23.92 -19.87
N ILE A 637 16.22 22.79 -20.55
CA ILE A 637 15.65 22.76 -21.90
C ILE A 637 14.14 23.07 -21.87
N GLY A 638 13.50 23.02 -20.70
CA GLY A 638 12.07 23.30 -20.53
C GLY A 638 11.18 22.06 -20.57
N TRP A 639 11.77 20.86 -20.48
CA TRP A 639 11.04 19.61 -20.28
C TRP A 639 10.79 19.37 -18.79
N LEU A 640 9.62 18.84 -18.46
CA LEU A 640 9.30 18.37 -17.10
C LEU A 640 9.42 16.84 -17.05
N GLU A 641 10.04 16.30 -16.00
CA GLU A 641 10.39 14.87 -15.82
C GLU A 641 9.23 13.88 -15.99
N PHE A 642 7.98 14.34 -15.83
CA PHE A 642 6.77 13.52 -15.91
C PHE A 642 6.23 13.30 -17.33
N TRP A 643 7.02 13.60 -18.37
CA TRP A 643 6.60 13.52 -19.79
C TRP A 643 7.46 12.56 -20.63
N MET A 644 8.18 11.63 -20.00
CA MET A 644 8.98 10.61 -20.70
C MET A 644 8.20 9.30 -20.82
N ASP A 645 7.19 9.29 -21.69
CA ASP A 645 6.56 8.06 -22.18
C ASP A 645 7.33 7.51 -23.39
N ASP A 646 7.23 6.21 -23.68
CA ASP A 646 8.00 5.53 -24.72
C ASP A 646 7.81 6.15 -26.13
N ASP A 647 6.67 6.81 -26.36
CA ASP A 647 6.29 7.47 -27.61
C ASP A 647 6.52 9.00 -27.61
N ALA A 648 7.23 9.56 -26.62
CA ALA A 648 7.45 11.00 -26.53
C ALA A 648 8.32 11.54 -27.68
N ILE A 649 8.02 12.75 -28.14
CA ILE A 649 8.75 13.44 -29.23
C ILE A 649 9.38 14.72 -28.68
N SER A 650 10.66 14.96 -28.99
CA SER A 650 11.41 16.16 -28.58
C SER A 650 10.64 17.47 -28.83
N LEU A 651 10.73 18.41 -27.86
CA LEU A 651 10.14 19.75 -27.93
C LEU A 651 10.71 20.54 -29.11
N PHE A 652 11.90 20.18 -29.59
CA PHE A 652 12.50 20.78 -30.77
C PHE A 652 11.82 20.35 -32.08
N ASN A 653 10.87 19.40 -32.03
CA ASN A 653 10.09 18.92 -33.17
C ASN A 653 8.57 19.07 -33.01
N THR A 654 8.07 19.40 -31.82
CA THR A 654 6.63 19.60 -31.59
C THR A 654 6.26 21.08 -31.74
N VAL A 655 5.59 21.45 -32.83
CA VAL A 655 4.89 22.74 -32.90
C VAL A 655 3.59 22.60 -32.09
N LEU A 656 3.62 22.94 -30.81
CA LEU A 656 2.39 23.00 -30.00
C LEU A 656 1.62 24.28 -30.31
N PRO A 657 0.34 24.22 -30.73
CA PRO A 657 -0.48 25.40 -30.97
C PRO A 657 -1.18 25.85 -29.67
N GLN A 658 -0.46 26.13 -28.56
CA GLN A 658 -1.02 26.82 -27.37
C GLN A 658 0.01 27.59 -26.52
N ARG A 659 1.05 28.17 -27.13
CA ARG A 659 1.85 29.23 -26.50
C ARG A 659 1.88 30.46 -27.43
N PRO A 660 1.64 31.69 -26.93
CA PRO A 660 1.86 32.86 -27.76
C PRO A 660 3.34 32.94 -28.15
N PRO A 661 3.68 33.40 -29.36
CA PRO A 661 5.05 33.39 -29.86
C PRO A 661 5.86 34.43 -29.09
N ARG A 662 6.66 33.98 -28.13
CA ARG A 662 7.86 34.73 -27.77
C ARG A 662 8.89 34.43 -28.85
N GLN A 663 9.24 35.47 -29.60
CA GLN A 663 10.37 35.48 -30.51
C GLN A 663 11.62 34.92 -29.81
N ASP A 664 12.28 33.96 -30.45
CA ASP A 664 13.69 33.56 -30.26
C ASP A 664 14.21 33.43 -28.81
N ASP A 665 13.60 32.59 -27.98
CA ASP A 665 14.02 32.39 -26.57
C ASP A 665 15.09 31.30 -26.37
N ASN A 666 15.86 30.94 -27.41
CA ASN A 666 17.06 30.09 -27.26
C ASN A 666 18.13 30.73 -26.35
N SER A 667 18.00 32.02 -26.04
CA SER A 667 18.92 32.75 -25.17
C SER A 667 18.90 32.32 -23.70
N LEU A 668 17.86 31.60 -23.25
CA LEU A 668 17.73 31.05 -21.90
C LEU A 668 18.32 29.63 -21.76
N ILE A 669 18.53 28.92 -22.87
CA ILE A 669 19.14 27.58 -22.86
C ILE A 669 20.66 27.73 -22.92
N PRO A 670 21.43 27.10 -22.01
CA PRO A 670 22.89 27.14 -22.05
C PRO A 670 23.43 26.72 -23.43
N ALA A 671 24.51 27.37 -23.88
CA ALA A 671 25.05 27.21 -25.24
C ALA A 671 25.24 25.74 -25.68
N ASN A 672 25.72 24.88 -24.76
CA ASN A 672 25.96 23.45 -25.02
C ASN A 672 24.67 22.59 -25.11
N LEU A 673 23.53 23.10 -24.62
CA LEU A 673 22.23 22.43 -24.68
C LEU A 673 21.32 22.97 -25.79
N GLN A 674 21.70 24.07 -26.44
CA GLN A 674 20.91 24.64 -27.52
C GLN A 674 20.71 23.63 -28.67
N PRO A 675 19.52 23.58 -29.27
CA PRO A 675 19.19 22.57 -30.27
C PRO A 675 20.01 22.72 -31.55
N THR A 676 20.58 21.62 -32.04
CA THR A 676 21.27 21.56 -33.33
C THR A 676 20.29 21.61 -34.50
N ARG A 677 20.82 21.75 -35.73
CA ARG A 677 20.01 21.67 -36.95
C ARG A 677 19.37 20.28 -37.10
N ILE A 678 20.07 19.23 -36.72
CA ILE A 678 19.61 17.83 -36.80
C ILE A 678 18.48 17.60 -35.80
N GLN A 679 18.66 18.02 -34.54
CA GLN A 679 17.60 17.95 -33.52
C GLN A 679 16.33 18.68 -33.96
N LYS A 680 16.42 19.80 -34.68
CA LYS A 680 15.24 20.51 -35.21
C LYS A 680 14.57 19.82 -36.40
N SER A 681 15.30 18.96 -37.10
CA SER A 681 14.89 18.43 -38.42
C SER A 681 14.46 16.96 -38.38
N ILE A 682 14.99 16.16 -37.44
CA ILE A 682 14.72 14.73 -37.33
C ILE A 682 13.94 14.48 -36.04
N ARG A 683 12.79 13.78 -36.14
CA ARG A 683 12.00 13.38 -34.97
C ARG A 683 12.76 12.37 -34.14
N HIS A 684 12.88 12.63 -32.85
CA HIS A 684 13.60 11.79 -31.90
C HIS A 684 12.99 11.90 -30.49
N HIS A 685 13.34 10.94 -29.62
CA HIS A 685 12.87 10.91 -28.24
C HIS A 685 13.61 11.97 -27.40
N PRO A 686 12.92 12.68 -26.47
CA PRO A 686 13.47 13.80 -25.70
C PRO A 686 14.71 13.48 -24.85
N TRP A 687 14.91 12.22 -24.47
CA TRP A 687 16.08 11.83 -23.66
C TRP A 687 17.42 12.08 -24.38
N LEU A 688 17.44 12.13 -25.71
CA LEU A 688 18.67 12.47 -26.43
C LEU A 688 19.05 13.95 -26.28
N ASP A 689 18.13 14.81 -25.82
CA ASP A 689 18.35 16.25 -25.76
C ASP A 689 19.24 16.69 -24.60
N PHE A 690 19.38 15.88 -23.54
CA PHE A 690 20.03 16.27 -22.29
C PHE A 690 21.56 16.24 -22.32
N PHE A 691 22.17 15.67 -23.37
CA PHE A 691 23.62 15.62 -23.48
C PHE A 691 24.16 17.03 -23.84
N PRO A 692 25.13 17.58 -23.08
CA PRO A 692 25.70 18.91 -23.35
C PRO A 692 26.77 18.87 -24.47
N PHE A 693 26.63 17.94 -25.41
CA PHE A 693 27.56 17.73 -26.52
C PHE A 693 26.75 17.74 -27.83
N PRO A 694 26.71 18.88 -28.55
CA PRO A 694 25.93 19.00 -29.78
C PRO A 694 26.21 17.87 -30.77
N LYS A 695 27.49 17.52 -30.98
CA LYS A 695 27.86 16.48 -31.95
C LYS A 695 27.48 15.07 -31.50
N MET A 696 27.51 14.78 -30.20
CA MET A 696 27.07 13.50 -29.65
C MET A 696 25.57 13.27 -29.89
N ARG A 697 24.75 14.31 -29.67
CA ARG A 697 23.30 14.27 -29.94
C ARG A 697 23.04 14.04 -31.42
N ASP A 698 23.75 14.75 -32.29
CA ASP A 698 23.65 14.58 -33.74
C ASP A 698 23.98 13.13 -34.15
N ASN A 699 25.06 12.56 -33.61
CA ASN A 699 25.44 11.17 -33.91
C ASN A 699 24.35 10.17 -33.50
N LEU A 700 23.77 10.32 -32.30
CA LEU A 700 22.71 9.45 -31.79
C LEU A 700 21.42 9.56 -32.61
N ILE A 701 21.04 10.77 -33.02
CA ILE A 701 19.83 11.02 -33.81
C ILE A 701 20.01 10.55 -35.26
N GLU A 702 21.19 10.74 -35.85
CA GLU A 702 21.49 10.27 -37.21
C GLU A 702 21.55 8.74 -37.30
N ALA A 703 21.89 8.05 -36.21
CA ALA A 703 21.92 6.59 -36.15
C ALA A 703 20.52 5.95 -36.09
N GLY A 704 19.45 6.72 -35.83
CA GLY A 704 18.07 6.22 -35.83
C GLY A 704 17.87 5.06 -34.86
N ASP A 705 17.22 3.99 -35.32
CA ASP A 705 16.93 2.77 -34.53
C ASP A 705 18.02 1.67 -34.69
N ASP A 706 19.18 1.99 -35.30
CA ASP A 706 20.24 1.01 -35.61
C ASP A 706 21.17 0.69 -34.42
N TRP A 707 20.80 1.06 -33.20
CA TRP A 707 21.57 0.85 -31.97
C TRP A 707 20.66 0.55 -30.78
N ASP A 708 21.25 -0.06 -29.75
CA ASP A 708 20.55 -0.49 -28.55
C ASP A 708 20.59 0.63 -27.49
N ASP A 709 19.46 1.31 -27.31
CA ASP A 709 19.29 2.44 -26.41
C ASP A 709 19.23 2.04 -24.93
N GLU A 710 18.60 0.91 -24.62
CA GLU A 710 18.64 0.29 -23.30
C GLU A 710 20.08 -0.05 -22.88
N GLN A 711 20.89 -0.58 -23.80
CA GLN A 711 22.28 -0.92 -23.54
C GLN A 711 23.18 0.31 -23.37
N LEU A 712 22.96 1.40 -24.12
CA LEU A 712 23.68 2.66 -23.92
C LEU A 712 23.33 3.28 -22.55
N CYS A 713 22.06 3.28 -22.20
CA CYS A 713 21.53 3.75 -20.91
C CYS A 713 22.18 2.98 -19.74
N HIS A 714 22.29 1.66 -19.88
CA HIS A 714 22.97 0.78 -18.92
C HIS A 714 24.46 1.13 -18.77
N ASP A 715 25.18 1.26 -19.89
CA ASP A 715 26.62 1.53 -19.85
C ASP A 715 26.95 2.95 -19.36
N ILE A 716 26.06 3.93 -19.57
CA ILE A 716 26.24 5.30 -19.07
C ILE A 716 26.05 5.35 -17.55
N MET A 717 24.98 4.73 -17.02
CA MET A 717 24.58 4.92 -15.62
C MET A 717 25.03 3.79 -14.68
N GLY A 718 25.31 2.59 -15.20
CA GLY A 718 25.85 1.46 -14.45
C GLY A 718 24.98 0.96 -13.28
N PHE A 719 23.66 1.22 -13.27
CA PHE A 719 22.76 0.87 -12.15
C PHE A 719 22.33 -0.60 -12.12
N TRP A 720 22.44 -1.34 -13.22
CA TRP A 720 21.69 -2.60 -13.40
C TRP A 720 22.57 -3.83 -13.67
N GLY A 721 23.78 -3.91 -13.11
CA GLY A 721 24.67 -5.07 -13.26
C GLY A 721 25.59 -5.29 -12.05
N GLU A 722 25.95 -6.55 -11.79
CA GLU A 722 26.73 -7.00 -10.63
C GLU A 722 28.24 -6.63 -10.67
N SER A 723 28.73 -5.93 -11.69
CA SER A 723 30.15 -5.53 -11.77
C SER A 723 30.41 -4.13 -11.20
N THR A 724 31.24 -4.10 -10.16
CA THR A 724 31.43 -2.98 -9.24
C THR A 724 32.46 -1.93 -9.69
N MET A 725 32.64 -1.55 -10.97
CA MET A 725 33.58 -0.45 -11.29
C MET A 725 33.33 0.43 -12.54
N ASP A 726 32.37 0.15 -13.43
CA ASP A 726 32.35 0.81 -14.75
C ASP A 726 31.12 1.70 -14.99
N THR A 727 31.02 2.86 -14.34
CA THR A 727 30.14 3.94 -14.85
C THR A 727 30.76 4.49 -16.12
N GLY A 728 30.03 4.54 -17.24
CA GLY A 728 30.57 4.97 -18.53
C GLY A 728 30.90 6.46 -18.60
N MET A 729 30.17 7.29 -17.84
CA MET A 729 30.36 8.74 -17.75
C MET A 729 30.42 9.21 -16.28
N LEU A 730 31.15 10.30 -16.03
CA LEU A 730 31.28 10.93 -14.72
C LEU A 730 30.99 12.43 -14.85
N VAL A 731 30.34 13.00 -13.83
CA VAL A 731 30.01 14.44 -13.78
C VAL A 731 30.58 15.05 -12.51
N TRP A 732 31.45 16.05 -12.69
CA TRP A 732 32.24 16.68 -11.63
C TRP A 732 31.74 18.06 -11.19
N GLY A 733 30.73 18.60 -11.86
CA GLY A 733 30.21 19.95 -11.62
C GLY A 733 28.93 20.24 -12.41
N GLU A 734 28.67 21.52 -12.72
CA GLU A 734 27.47 21.94 -13.44
C GLU A 734 27.26 21.17 -14.77
N PRO A 735 26.11 20.50 -14.96
CA PRO A 735 25.95 19.48 -15.99
C PRO A 735 25.76 20.02 -17.41
N TRP A 736 25.39 21.28 -17.59
CA TRP A 736 25.32 21.93 -18.90
C TRP A 736 26.69 22.40 -19.42
N ASN A 737 27.75 22.31 -18.61
CA ASN A 737 29.11 22.62 -19.02
C ASN A 737 29.86 21.34 -19.41
N ALA A 738 30.20 21.20 -20.68
CA ALA A 738 30.96 20.08 -21.24
C ALA A 738 32.28 19.79 -20.47
N GLN A 739 32.92 20.81 -19.90
CA GLN A 739 34.18 20.66 -19.15
C GLN A 739 34.05 19.89 -17.84
N ASN A 740 32.83 19.69 -17.34
CA ASN A 740 32.57 18.96 -16.10
C ASN A 740 32.31 17.47 -16.31
N TRP A 741 32.40 16.98 -17.54
CA TRP A 741 32.14 15.58 -17.89
C TRP A 741 33.43 14.84 -18.18
N GLU A 742 33.43 13.57 -17.82
CA GLU A 742 34.51 12.63 -18.11
C GLU A 742 33.92 11.30 -18.59
N VAL A 743 34.58 10.63 -19.53
CA VAL A 743 34.22 9.27 -19.98
C VAL A 743 35.31 8.26 -19.65
N THR A 744 34.90 7.03 -19.37
CA THR A 744 35.83 5.94 -19.05
C THR A 744 36.37 5.26 -20.31
N GLU A 745 37.54 4.63 -20.20
CA GLU A 745 38.17 3.92 -21.33
C GLU A 745 37.30 2.77 -21.89
N PRO A 746 36.58 1.96 -21.07
CA PRO A 746 35.64 0.97 -21.58
C PRO A 746 34.49 1.58 -22.38
N PHE A 747 33.92 2.70 -21.91
CA PHE A 747 32.86 3.41 -22.61
C PHE A 747 33.34 3.90 -23.98
N LEU A 748 34.55 4.47 -24.05
CA LEU A 748 35.16 4.90 -25.31
C LEU A 748 35.41 3.76 -26.29
N LYS A 749 35.78 2.57 -25.80
CA LYS A 749 35.97 1.38 -26.65
C LYS A 749 34.67 0.90 -27.28
N LYS A 750 33.58 0.90 -26.51
CA LYS A 750 32.27 0.38 -26.94
C LYS A 750 31.47 1.40 -27.75
N TRP A 751 31.47 2.66 -27.32
CA TRP A 751 30.65 3.75 -27.88
C TRP A 751 31.48 4.82 -28.59
N GLN A 752 32.61 4.43 -29.21
CA GLN A 752 33.50 5.35 -29.92
C GLN A 752 32.77 6.22 -30.96
N TRP A 753 31.77 5.65 -31.63
CA TRP A 753 30.99 6.36 -32.65
C TRP A 753 30.08 7.44 -32.06
N VAL A 754 29.59 7.25 -30.82
CA VAL A 754 28.71 8.20 -30.12
C VAL A 754 29.48 9.49 -29.83
N VAL A 755 30.70 9.37 -29.31
CA VAL A 755 31.55 10.52 -28.93
C VAL A 755 32.39 11.07 -30.09
N ARG A 756 32.29 10.49 -31.28
CA ARG A 756 33.10 10.88 -32.44
C ARG A 756 32.85 12.35 -32.79
N GLY A 757 33.92 13.14 -32.83
CA GLY A 757 33.84 14.56 -33.14
C GLY A 757 33.42 15.46 -31.96
N CYS A 758 33.56 14.97 -30.72
CA CYS A 758 33.37 15.75 -29.49
C CYS A 758 34.73 16.03 -28.80
N PRO A 759 35.62 16.87 -29.37
CA PRO A 759 36.94 17.15 -28.81
C PRO A 759 36.87 17.73 -27.39
N GLU A 760 35.82 18.50 -27.10
CA GLU A 760 35.57 19.09 -25.79
C GLU A 760 35.41 18.05 -24.67
N LEU A 761 34.81 16.88 -24.98
CA LEU A 761 34.66 15.78 -24.04
C LEU A 761 36.00 15.07 -23.80
N MET A 762 36.85 14.98 -24.83
CA MET A 762 38.18 14.38 -24.72
C MET A 762 39.12 15.27 -23.90
N ASP A 763 39.08 16.59 -24.15
CA ASP A 763 39.85 17.58 -23.40
C ASP A 763 39.44 17.61 -21.92
N ALA A 764 38.13 17.57 -21.65
CA ALA A 764 37.58 17.52 -20.29
C ALA A 764 38.02 16.22 -19.59
N THR A 765 37.84 15.07 -20.24
CA THR A 765 38.27 13.76 -19.75
C THR A 765 39.76 13.76 -19.38
N ASN A 766 40.61 14.23 -20.28
CA ASN A 766 42.06 14.30 -20.05
C ASN A 766 42.43 15.28 -18.93
N SER A 767 41.72 16.40 -18.79
CA SER A 767 41.93 17.37 -17.73
C SER A 767 41.62 16.78 -16.35
N TRP A 768 40.51 16.06 -16.20
CA TRP A 768 40.14 15.41 -14.94
C TRP A 768 41.07 14.26 -14.57
N ARG A 769 41.46 13.43 -15.56
CA ARG A 769 42.45 12.36 -15.38
C ARG A 769 43.82 12.90 -14.96
N ALA A 770 44.29 13.98 -15.58
CA ALA A 770 45.55 14.62 -15.21
C ALA A 770 45.55 15.11 -13.75
N ARG A 771 44.45 15.70 -13.29
CA ARG A 771 44.30 16.16 -11.89
C ARG A 771 44.39 15.02 -10.87
N ARG A 772 44.03 13.80 -11.26
CA ARG A 772 44.13 12.59 -10.43
C ARG A 772 45.44 11.79 -10.66
N GLY A 773 46.35 12.29 -11.49
CA GLY A 773 47.59 11.58 -11.82
C GLY A 773 47.40 10.35 -12.70
N GLU A 774 46.23 10.21 -13.34
CA GLU A 774 45.92 9.10 -14.25
C GLU A 774 46.53 9.33 -15.65
N ARG A 775 46.75 8.23 -16.38
CA ARG A 775 47.20 8.31 -17.77
C ARG A 775 46.13 8.96 -18.64
N LEU A 776 46.58 9.91 -19.46
CA LEU A 776 45.77 10.56 -20.48
C LEU A 776 45.30 9.56 -21.54
N ILE A 777 44.06 9.70 -21.96
CA ILE A 777 43.43 8.91 -23.00
C ILE A 777 43.77 9.59 -24.33
N PHE A 778 44.94 9.27 -24.88
CA PHE A 778 45.44 9.84 -26.12
C PHE A 778 45.01 9.07 -27.38
N ARG A 779 44.51 7.83 -27.23
CA ARG A 779 44.23 6.93 -28.36
C ARG A 779 42.91 7.19 -29.09
N TYR A 780 42.09 8.14 -28.61
CA TYR A 780 40.72 8.36 -29.10
C TYR A 780 40.44 9.82 -29.50
N ILE A 781 41.49 10.64 -29.62
CA ILE A 781 41.44 11.97 -30.26
C ILE A 781 41.45 11.80 -31.78
#